data_AF-A0A9Q9M6R3-F1
#
_entry.id   AF-A0A9Q9M6R3-F1
#
_cell.length_a   1.000
_cell.length_b   1.000
_cell.length_c   1.000
_cell.angle_alpha   90.00
_cell.angle_beta   90.00
_cell.angle_gamma   90.00
#
_symmetry.space_group_name_H-M   'P 1'
#
loop_
_entity.id
_entity.type
_entity.pdbx_description
1 polymer ?
#
loop_
_entity_poly.entity_id
_entity_poly.type
_entity_poly.pdbx_seq_one_letter_code
_entity_poly.pdbx_strand_id
1 'polypeptide(L)'
;MSSLQIGAARPADGYAAHSENPTWGATGTGLLHLAPSGLTSDGGMAGADRPNPREISNILSAQDGSTANAAGASDFLWIWGQFLDHDLSLTGAESETGADIEVPAGDPFFDPFGTGDAVIPFTRVAQQDGEYLNEITAFIDASMIYGSTVETVAAMRDEGGRLRMTKDGYLDRDGDGFLTGDVRAAENVALSSMHTVFTREHNRLVGELAARDPDLTDDQLFEAARARVEALVQSVTFKEFLPLLIGQDALGAYQGYDPDVNPGIAIEFSTAVFRLGHTLLPANLQLVAADGTAGLLALRDAFFQPHLLKEPDMIENVMRGAATQASEAVDTMVVEDVRSFLFGPPGAGGLDLAALNIQRGRDLGVASYNDLREALGLGRAENFSDITQDAGLAARLEEAYGETDLVDAWVGGLAEDPTGGGLLGETFTTVMVDQFTRLRSGDPFWSEGREGIPTSELKALWDTNLSEIILRNTDIGAIQKDIFTAMDRAAGTIGDDTLEGGAGRDFLFGSDGADSLAGRAGGDDLQGGRGKDTLAGNQGDDCLDGGAGRDRLNGGFGEDFIFGGTGKDNITGGQDNDSLSGGRGMDRLSGNKGNDTLDGGLHADTLTGGTGDDLLTGGAGGDCFLFRTRHHGDDTITDFELGLDEIKVTGPMRHSLSIEDTEGGLKFSDGANWSVLLEDISMGDWFQSGDSLF
;
A
#
# COMPACT_ATOMS: atom_id res chain seq x y z
N MET A 1 0.03 33.42 20.33
CA MET A 1 -1.07 32.56 19.82
C MET A 1 -0.40 31.63 18.85
N SER A 2 -0.52 30.33 19.07
CA SER A 2 0.01 29.30 18.18
C SER A 2 -0.43 29.60 16.74
N SER A 3 0.52 29.51 15.80
CA SER A 3 0.25 29.60 14.36
C SER A 3 0.11 28.23 13.72
N LEU A 4 0.40 27.15 14.46
CA LEU A 4 0.29 25.79 13.96
C LEU A 4 -1.18 25.36 13.95
N GLN A 5 -1.66 24.92 12.79
CA GLN A 5 -3.00 24.39 12.66
C GLN A 5 -3.01 22.90 13.07
N ILE A 6 -3.88 22.58 14.04
CA ILE A 6 -3.98 21.27 14.68
C ILE A 6 -4.70 20.26 13.77
N GLY A 7 -5.43 20.72 12.76
CA GLY A 7 -6.41 19.91 12.04
C GLY A 7 -7.70 19.79 12.86
N ALA A 8 -8.84 19.63 12.20
CA ALA A 8 -10.09 19.36 12.89
C ALA A 8 -9.99 18.02 13.65
N ALA A 9 -10.19 18.04 14.97
CA ALA A 9 -10.13 16.84 15.81
C ALA A 9 -11.38 15.98 15.61
N ARG A 10 -11.18 14.66 15.49
CA ARG A 10 -12.27 13.69 15.34
C ARG A 10 -12.67 13.10 16.70
N PRO A 11 -13.97 12.95 16.99
CA PRO A 11 -14.44 12.14 18.12
C PRO A 11 -13.87 10.71 18.07
N ALA A 12 -13.41 10.19 19.21
CA ALA A 12 -12.82 8.85 19.28
C ALA A 12 -13.78 7.72 18.86
N ASP A 13 -15.07 7.90 19.14
CA ASP A 13 -16.14 6.94 18.82
C ASP A 13 -16.80 7.21 17.47
N GLY A 14 -16.34 8.22 16.72
CA GLY A 14 -16.94 8.67 15.46
C GLY A 14 -18.31 9.34 15.62
N TYR A 15 -18.88 9.40 16.82
CA TYR A 15 -20.21 9.97 17.03
C TYR A 15 -20.20 11.48 16.78
N ALA A 16 -21.20 11.96 16.05
CA ALA A 16 -21.32 13.35 15.61
C ALA A 16 -20.16 13.86 14.73
N ALA A 17 -19.33 12.95 14.18
CA ALA A 17 -18.44 13.31 13.07
C ALA A 17 -19.26 13.83 11.88
N HIS A 18 -20.35 13.14 11.57
CA HIS A 18 -21.37 13.62 10.65
C HIS A 18 -22.43 14.46 11.37
N SER A 19 -22.63 15.70 10.94
CA SER A 19 -23.47 16.68 11.67
C SER A 19 -24.98 16.38 11.63
N GLU A 20 -25.50 15.95 10.48
CA GLU A 20 -26.93 15.66 10.31
C GLU A 20 -27.33 14.23 10.73
N ASN A 21 -26.43 13.27 10.57
CA ASN A 21 -26.60 11.86 10.93
C ASN A 21 -25.50 11.44 11.94
N PRO A 22 -25.60 11.81 13.23
CA PRO A 22 -24.51 11.64 14.20
C PRO A 22 -24.02 10.21 14.42
N THR A 23 -24.80 9.20 14.04
CA THR A 23 -24.43 7.80 14.16
C THR A 23 -23.77 7.24 12.91
N TRP A 24 -23.74 7.95 11.78
CA TRP A 24 -23.10 7.41 10.58
C TRP A 24 -21.59 7.27 10.76
N GLY A 25 -21.11 6.03 10.66
CA GLY A 25 -19.70 5.66 10.81
C GLY A 25 -19.19 5.58 12.26
N ALA A 26 -20.04 5.84 13.26
CA ALA A 26 -19.68 5.69 14.67
C ALA A 26 -19.56 4.21 15.08
N THR A 27 -18.85 3.92 16.17
CA THR A 27 -18.89 2.59 16.81
C THR A 27 -20.30 2.25 17.28
N GLY A 28 -20.63 0.96 17.28
CA GLY A 28 -21.93 0.42 17.72
C GLY A 28 -23.05 0.65 16.72
N THR A 29 -22.72 0.85 15.44
CA THR A 29 -23.71 1.17 14.39
C THR A 29 -23.97 -0.02 13.50
N GLY A 30 -25.21 -0.17 13.03
CA GLY A 30 -25.62 -1.29 12.19
C GLY A 30 -24.84 -1.34 10.88
N LEU A 31 -24.37 -2.53 10.53
CA LEU A 31 -23.78 -2.81 9.23
C LEU A 31 -24.82 -2.57 8.12
N LEU A 32 -24.36 -2.01 7.01
CA LEU A 32 -25.15 -1.80 5.81
C LEU A 32 -25.29 -3.10 5.01
N HIS A 33 -26.20 -3.09 4.05
CA HIS A 33 -26.47 -4.21 3.17
C HIS A 33 -26.45 -3.74 1.71
N LEU A 34 -25.61 -4.36 0.88
CA LEU A 34 -25.60 -4.15 -0.56
C LEU A 34 -26.63 -5.05 -1.26
N ALA A 35 -26.94 -6.20 -0.67
CA ALA A 35 -27.97 -7.12 -1.12
C ALA A 35 -29.02 -7.37 -0.02
N PRO A 36 -30.25 -7.77 -0.38
CA PRO A 36 -31.21 -8.28 0.60
C PRO A 36 -30.59 -9.40 1.45
N SER A 37 -30.79 -9.33 2.78
CA SER A 37 -30.25 -10.34 3.70
C SER A 37 -30.73 -11.75 3.33
N GLY A 38 -29.80 -12.71 3.34
CA GLY A 38 -30.07 -14.13 3.14
C GLY A 38 -30.61 -14.85 4.38
N LEU A 39 -30.78 -14.17 5.52
CA LEU A 39 -31.33 -14.78 6.73
C LEU A 39 -32.75 -15.31 6.48
N THR A 40 -33.10 -16.39 7.17
CA THR A 40 -34.48 -16.91 7.14
C THR A 40 -35.42 -15.93 7.84
N SER A 41 -36.72 -16.01 7.52
CA SER A 41 -37.74 -15.09 8.09
C SER A 41 -37.85 -15.13 9.63
N ASP A 42 -37.34 -16.17 10.27
CA ASP A 42 -37.26 -16.35 11.72
C ASP A 42 -35.88 -16.01 12.32
N GLY A 43 -34.96 -15.44 11.54
CA GLY A 43 -33.61 -15.03 11.99
C GLY A 43 -32.58 -16.17 12.00
N GLY A 44 -32.89 -17.28 11.35
CA GLY A 44 -31.95 -18.38 11.09
C GLY A 44 -30.91 -17.99 10.04
N MET A 45 -29.79 -18.73 10.06
CA MET A 45 -28.66 -18.51 9.15
C MET A 45 -29.06 -18.68 7.68
N ALA A 46 -28.37 -17.99 6.79
CA ALA A 46 -28.54 -18.14 5.36
C ALA A 46 -28.01 -19.49 4.86
N GLY A 47 -28.51 -19.91 3.69
CA GLY A 47 -27.96 -21.06 2.96
C GLY A 47 -28.16 -22.41 3.66
N ALA A 48 -29.33 -22.64 4.28
CA ALA A 48 -29.67 -23.93 4.89
C ALA A 48 -29.72 -25.10 3.87
N ASP A 49 -29.82 -24.78 2.59
CA ASP A 49 -29.77 -25.68 1.43
C ASP A 49 -28.38 -25.79 0.80
N ARG A 50 -27.41 -25.00 1.27
CA ARG A 50 -26.03 -25.03 0.76
C ARG A 50 -25.23 -26.18 1.38
N PRO A 51 -24.21 -26.70 0.66
CA PRO A 51 -23.34 -27.75 1.16
C PRO A 51 -22.63 -27.39 2.47
N ASN A 52 -22.13 -28.41 3.16
CA ASN A 52 -21.41 -28.23 4.42
C ASN A 52 -20.13 -27.38 4.22
N PRO A 53 -19.85 -26.37 5.07
CA PRO A 53 -18.67 -25.51 4.92
C PRO A 53 -17.32 -26.24 4.90
N ARG A 54 -17.16 -27.32 5.67
CA ARG A 54 -15.92 -28.11 5.68
C ARG A 54 -15.78 -28.95 4.41
N GLU A 55 -16.88 -29.46 3.85
CA GLU A 55 -16.85 -30.11 2.54
C GLU A 55 -16.42 -29.13 1.45
N ILE A 56 -16.97 -27.92 1.45
CA ILE A 56 -16.58 -26.85 0.52
C ILE A 56 -15.09 -26.50 0.68
N SER A 57 -14.61 -26.29 1.90
CA SER A 57 -13.19 -26.03 2.18
C SER A 57 -12.27 -27.16 1.70
N ASN A 58 -12.67 -28.42 1.90
CA ASN A 58 -11.90 -29.57 1.42
C ASN A 58 -11.86 -29.65 -0.11
N ILE A 59 -12.96 -29.32 -0.80
CA ILE A 59 -13.05 -29.38 -2.26
C ILE A 59 -12.35 -28.19 -2.90
N LEU A 60 -12.47 -26.98 -2.36
CA LEU A 60 -12.07 -25.73 -3.01
C LEU A 60 -10.84 -25.08 -2.41
N SER A 61 -10.62 -25.17 -1.10
CA SER A 61 -9.60 -24.36 -0.42
C SER A 61 -8.31 -25.11 -0.09
N ALA A 62 -8.22 -26.41 -0.34
CA ALA A 62 -7.01 -27.18 -0.11
C ALA A 62 -5.86 -26.74 -1.02
N GLN A 63 -4.75 -26.27 -0.44
CA GLN A 63 -3.60 -25.74 -1.17
C GLN A 63 -2.40 -26.70 -1.14
N ASP A 64 -2.00 -27.19 -2.31
CA ASP A 64 -0.80 -28.01 -2.51
C ASP A 64 0.38 -27.12 -2.97
N GLY A 65 1.17 -26.64 -2.02
CA GLY A 65 2.31 -25.74 -2.31
C GLY A 65 1.89 -24.27 -2.38
N SER A 66 2.67 -23.44 -3.08
CA SER A 66 2.38 -22.00 -3.22
C SER A 66 1.63 -21.72 -4.53
N THR A 67 0.69 -20.79 -4.49
CA THR A 67 -0.01 -20.22 -5.65
C THR A 67 0.62 -18.87 -5.97
N ALA A 68 0.99 -18.68 -7.24
CA ALA A 68 1.70 -17.48 -7.66
C ALA A 68 0.76 -16.27 -7.72
N ASN A 69 1.06 -15.23 -6.95
CA ASN A 69 0.40 -13.94 -7.10
C ASN A 69 0.80 -13.31 -8.45
N ALA A 70 -0.18 -13.16 -9.36
CA ALA A 70 0.09 -12.72 -10.73
C ALA A 70 0.64 -11.28 -10.84
N ALA A 71 0.38 -10.43 -9.83
CA ALA A 71 0.93 -9.08 -9.76
C ALA A 71 2.31 -9.03 -9.07
N GLY A 72 2.78 -10.17 -8.54
CA GLY A 72 3.99 -10.20 -7.71
C GLY A 72 3.81 -9.46 -6.38
N ALA A 73 2.58 -9.32 -5.88
CA ALA A 73 2.33 -8.58 -4.64
C ALA A 73 3.06 -9.21 -3.45
N SER A 74 3.68 -8.38 -2.63
CA SER A 74 4.42 -8.80 -1.45
C SER A 74 3.49 -9.14 -0.28
N ASP A 75 4.04 -9.68 0.80
CA ASP A 75 3.31 -9.89 2.04
C ASP A 75 2.76 -8.60 2.67
N PHE A 76 3.26 -7.41 2.28
CA PHE A 76 2.62 -6.16 2.69
C PHE A 76 1.17 -6.04 2.22
N LEU A 77 0.77 -6.74 1.15
CA LEU A 77 -0.62 -6.75 0.70
C LEU A 77 -1.56 -7.28 1.80
N TRP A 78 -1.28 -8.45 2.37
CA TRP A 78 -2.14 -9.00 3.42
C TRP A 78 -1.88 -8.34 4.78
N ILE A 79 -0.64 -7.93 5.10
CA ILE A 79 -0.32 -7.24 6.35
C ILE A 79 -1.07 -5.91 6.42
N TRP A 80 -1.00 -5.10 5.37
CA TRP A 80 -1.74 -3.84 5.30
C TRP A 80 -3.25 -4.07 5.26
N GLY A 81 -3.71 -5.05 4.46
CA GLY A 81 -5.13 -5.40 4.38
C GLY A 81 -5.72 -5.75 5.76
N GLN A 82 -5.01 -6.57 6.55
CA GLN A 82 -5.41 -6.90 7.92
C GLN A 82 -5.34 -5.68 8.85
N PHE A 83 -4.26 -4.91 8.78
CA PHE A 83 -4.10 -3.69 9.60
C PHE A 83 -5.21 -2.67 9.33
N LEU A 84 -5.64 -2.54 8.07
CA LEU A 84 -6.77 -1.70 7.65
C LEU A 84 -8.13 -2.31 8.01
N ASP A 85 -8.32 -3.63 7.92
CA ASP A 85 -9.56 -4.29 8.35
C ASP A 85 -9.84 -3.97 9.83
N HIS A 86 -8.78 -3.95 10.63
CA HIS A 86 -8.84 -3.66 12.05
C HIS A 86 -9.11 -2.18 12.36
N ASP A 87 -9.07 -1.30 11.35
CA ASP A 87 -9.53 0.09 11.43
C ASP A 87 -10.99 0.25 11.01
N LEU A 88 -11.50 -0.68 10.20
CA LEU A 88 -12.80 -0.55 9.53
C LEU A 88 -13.90 -1.38 10.20
N SER A 89 -13.61 -2.62 10.57
CA SER A 89 -14.65 -3.54 11.04
C SER A 89 -14.25 -4.46 12.20
N LEU A 90 -15.22 -4.65 13.11
CA LEU A 90 -15.19 -5.65 14.16
C LEU A 90 -16.62 -6.07 14.48
N THR A 91 -16.89 -7.38 14.48
CA THR A 91 -18.18 -7.94 14.90
C THR A 91 -17.95 -8.90 16.06
N GLY A 92 -18.50 -8.60 17.23
CA GLY A 92 -18.28 -9.42 18.41
C GLY A 92 -19.13 -10.68 18.43
N ALA A 93 -18.49 -11.79 18.76
CA ALA A 93 -19.16 -13.05 19.02
C ALA A 93 -19.63 -13.12 20.49
N GLU A 94 -20.57 -12.26 20.89
CA GLU A 94 -21.15 -12.28 22.25
C GLU A 94 -22.33 -13.25 22.41
N SER A 95 -22.74 -13.96 21.35
CA SER A 95 -23.86 -14.89 21.42
C SER A 95 -23.51 -16.15 22.22
N GLU A 96 -24.45 -16.67 23.01
CA GLU A 96 -24.37 -18.05 23.54
C GLU A 96 -24.87 -19.09 22.52
N THR A 97 -25.24 -18.68 21.30
CA THR A 97 -25.82 -19.57 20.28
C THR A 97 -24.71 -20.20 19.43
N GLY A 98 -24.48 -21.49 19.65
CA GLY A 98 -23.61 -22.32 18.80
C GLY A 98 -24.25 -22.66 17.46
N ALA A 99 -23.43 -22.70 16.42
CA ALA A 99 -23.78 -23.17 15.08
C ALA A 99 -22.59 -23.92 14.46
N ASP A 100 -22.11 -24.93 15.20
CA ASP A 100 -20.95 -25.74 14.89
C ASP A 100 -21.00 -26.31 13.46
N ILE A 101 -19.83 -26.42 12.84
CA ILE A 101 -19.67 -26.95 11.49
C ILE A 101 -19.45 -28.46 11.62
N GLU A 102 -20.35 -29.26 11.07
CA GLU A 102 -20.20 -30.71 11.06
C GLU A 102 -18.97 -31.12 10.24
N VAL A 103 -18.15 -32.04 10.77
CA VAL A 103 -16.97 -32.57 10.09
C VAL A 103 -17.35 -33.85 9.35
N PRO A 104 -17.04 -33.99 8.05
CA PRO A 104 -17.29 -35.21 7.31
C PRO A 104 -16.59 -36.43 7.93
N ALA A 105 -17.31 -37.56 8.00
CA ALA A 105 -16.77 -38.78 8.58
C ALA A 105 -15.51 -39.24 7.81
N GLY A 106 -14.39 -39.37 8.52
CA GLY A 106 -13.10 -39.75 7.94
C GLY A 106 -12.27 -38.58 7.43
N ASP A 107 -12.66 -37.33 7.73
CA ASP A 107 -11.81 -36.15 7.50
C ASP A 107 -10.42 -36.37 8.11
N PRO A 108 -9.32 -36.25 7.35
CA PRO A 108 -8.00 -36.64 7.80
C PRO A 108 -7.44 -35.77 8.93
N PHE A 109 -8.00 -34.57 9.14
CA PHE A 109 -7.53 -33.60 10.13
C PHE A 109 -8.39 -33.62 11.38
N PHE A 110 -9.71 -33.57 11.21
CA PHE A 110 -10.65 -33.36 12.31
C PHE A 110 -11.40 -34.64 12.74
N ASP A 111 -11.56 -35.64 11.86
CA ASP A 111 -12.17 -36.93 12.19
C ASP A 111 -11.44 -38.15 11.58
N PRO A 112 -10.13 -38.33 11.86
CA PRO A 112 -9.32 -39.35 11.18
C PRO A 112 -9.75 -40.80 11.50
N PHE A 113 -10.59 -40.99 12.52
CA PHE A 113 -11.12 -42.29 12.92
C PHE A 113 -12.50 -42.59 12.36
N GLY A 114 -13.11 -41.64 11.62
CA GLY A 114 -14.42 -41.81 11.02
C GLY A 114 -15.53 -42.00 12.05
N THR A 115 -15.49 -41.21 13.12
CA THR A 115 -16.52 -41.23 14.16
C THR A 115 -17.86 -40.72 13.64
N GLY A 116 -17.84 -39.72 12.75
CA GLY A 116 -19.03 -39.05 12.24
C GLY A 116 -19.71 -38.10 13.25
N ASP A 117 -19.11 -37.89 14.43
CA ASP A 117 -19.63 -37.02 15.49
C ASP A 117 -18.76 -35.76 15.72
N ALA A 118 -17.69 -35.60 14.94
CA ALA A 118 -16.77 -34.48 15.07
C ALA A 118 -17.36 -33.18 14.52
N VAL A 119 -17.04 -32.06 15.16
CA VAL A 119 -17.47 -30.72 14.75
C VAL A 119 -16.34 -29.72 14.91
N ILE A 120 -16.37 -28.65 14.11
CA ILE A 120 -15.56 -27.44 14.32
C ILE A 120 -16.45 -26.44 15.06
N PRO A 121 -16.11 -26.04 16.30
CA PRO A 121 -16.95 -25.14 17.09
C PRO A 121 -17.15 -23.79 16.42
N PHE A 122 -18.38 -23.26 16.46
CA PHE A 122 -18.69 -21.95 15.91
C PHE A 122 -19.76 -21.24 16.73
N THR A 123 -19.52 -19.96 17.05
CA THR A 123 -20.44 -19.11 17.78
C THR A 123 -20.98 -18.00 16.88
N ARG A 124 -22.31 -17.86 16.83
CA ARG A 124 -22.99 -16.82 16.03
C ARG A 124 -22.70 -15.41 16.56
N VAL A 125 -22.77 -14.40 15.68
CA VAL A 125 -22.78 -12.98 16.11
C VAL A 125 -24.16 -12.64 16.67
N ALA A 126 -24.20 -11.90 17.77
CA ALA A 126 -25.45 -11.43 18.34
C ALA A 126 -25.97 -10.21 17.56
N GLN A 127 -27.26 -10.20 17.24
CA GLN A 127 -27.92 -8.98 16.77
C GLN A 127 -28.30 -8.11 17.95
N GLN A 128 -28.15 -6.80 17.80
CA GLN A 128 -28.69 -5.79 18.70
C GLN A 128 -29.80 -5.03 17.96
N ASP A 129 -31.01 -5.05 18.53
CA ASP A 129 -32.20 -4.43 17.93
C ASP A 129 -32.49 -4.84 16.47
N GLY A 130 -32.07 -6.06 16.09
CA GLY A 130 -32.27 -6.62 14.76
C GLY A 130 -31.15 -6.32 13.75
N GLU A 131 -30.08 -5.65 14.19
CA GLU A 131 -28.92 -5.30 13.36
C GLU A 131 -27.65 -5.98 13.88
N TYR A 132 -26.71 -6.26 12.98
CA TYR A 132 -25.34 -6.60 13.35
C TYR A 132 -24.55 -5.32 13.47
N LEU A 133 -23.90 -5.09 14.61
CA LEU A 133 -23.19 -3.85 14.86
C LEU A 133 -21.72 -3.97 14.46
N ASN A 134 -21.17 -2.88 13.95
CA ASN A 134 -19.73 -2.67 13.91
C ASN A 134 -19.28 -2.14 15.28
N GLU A 135 -18.38 -2.85 15.97
CA GLU A 135 -17.89 -2.47 17.30
C GLU A 135 -16.79 -1.40 17.27
N ILE A 136 -16.30 -1.07 16.08
CA ILE A 136 -15.34 0.01 15.86
C ILE A 136 -15.90 1.05 14.89
N THR A 137 -15.19 2.17 14.75
CA THR A 137 -15.54 3.21 13.78
C THR A 137 -15.45 2.66 12.36
N ALA A 138 -16.28 3.17 11.45
CA ALA A 138 -16.24 2.76 10.04
C ALA A 138 -15.19 3.54 9.25
N PHE A 139 -14.76 4.70 9.74
CA PHE A 139 -13.85 5.59 9.02
C PHE A 139 -12.44 4.99 8.91
N ILE A 140 -11.67 5.44 7.92
CA ILE A 140 -10.22 5.24 7.90
C ILE A 140 -9.61 6.34 8.78
N ASP A 141 -9.70 6.16 10.09
CA ASP A 141 -9.35 7.15 11.11
C ASP A 141 -8.28 6.67 12.11
N ALA A 142 -7.57 5.61 11.73
CA ALA A 142 -6.51 5.01 12.50
C ALA A 142 -6.94 4.61 13.93
N SER A 143 -8.22 4.30 14.13
CA SER A 143 -8.77 3.66 15.31
C SER A 143 -8.05 2.36 15.68
N MET A 144 -7.42 1.65 14.73
CA MET A 144 -6.56 0.50 15.09
C MET A 144 -5.34 0.92 15.96
N ILE A 145 -4.93 2.19 15.90
CA ILE A 145 -3.88 2.78 16.75
C ILE A 145 -4.46 3.53 17.95
N TYR A 146 -5.54 4.30 17.75
CA TYR A 146 -6.08 5.23 18.75
C TYR A 146 -7.30 4.71 19.52
N GLY A 147 -7.93 3.65 19.05
CA GLY A 147 -9.12 3.03 19.60
C GLY A 147 -10.40 3.77 19.25
N SER A 148 -11.51 3.05 19.29
CA SER A 148 -12.85 3.58 18.96
C SER A 148 -13.64 4.06 20.19
N THR A 149 -12.98 4.32 21.33
CA THR A 149 -13.63 4.86 22.53
C THR A 149 -12.74 5.89 23.23
N VAL A 150 -13.36 6.82 23.96
CA VAL A 150 -12.64 7.83 24.75
C VAL A 150 -11.81 7.16 25.85
N GLU A 151 -12.30 6.07 26.42
CA GLU A 151 -11.62 5.27 27.44
C GLU A 151 -10.34 4.63 26.89
N THR A 152 -10.40 4.02 25.71
CA THR A 152 -9.23 3.42 25.05
C THR A 152 -8.21 4.48 24.71
N VAL A 153 -8.61 5.59 24.08
CA VAL A 153 -7.72 6.73 23.80
C VAL A 153 -7.03 7.19 25.10
N ALA A 154 -7.80 7.43 26.16
CA ALA A 154 -7.25 7.90 27.42
C ALA A 154 -6.27 6.91 28.08
N ALA A 155 -6.51 5.59 27.95
CA ALA A 155 -5.64 4.57 28.51
C ALA A 155 -4.26 4.49 27.82
N MET A 156 -4.20 4.86 26.54
CA MET A 156 -3.00 4.81 25.70
C MET A 156 -2.18 6.09 25.68
N ARG A 157 -2.73 7.22 26.17
CA ARG A 157 -2.00 8.49 26.20
C ARG A 157 -0.91 8.50 27.27
N ASP A 158 0.18 9.18 26.95
CA ASP A 158 1.30 9.51 27.83
C ASP A 158 1.52 11.03 27.87
N GLU A 159 2.44 11.49 28.73
CA GLU A 159 2.79 12.90 28.87
C GLU A 159 3.27 13.54 27.55
N GLY A 160 2.98 14.83 27.36
CA GLY A 160 3.44 15.60 26.20
C GLY A 160 2.71 15.28 24.90
N GLY A 161 1.51 14.67 24.99
CA GLY A 161 0.68 14.33 23.83
C GLY A 161 1.10 13.05 23.10
N ARG A 162 1.92 12.20 23.75
CA ARG A 162 2.47 10.96 23.18
C ARG A 162 1.53 9.77 23.39
N LEU A 163 1.78 8.69 22.66
CA LEU A 163 1.25 7.36 22.96
C LEU A 163 2.23 6.57 23.81
N ARG A 164 1.69 5.78 24.74
CA ARG A 164 2.44 4.92 25.66
C ARG A 164 3.20 3.84 24.92
N MET A 165 4.47 3.72 25.26
CA MET A 165 5.34 2.66 24.80
C MET A 165 6.30 2.27 25.92
N THR A 166 6.85 1.07 25.84
CA THR A 166 8.01 0.69 26.63
C THR A 166 9.19 1.61 26.34
N LYS A 167 10.15 1.70 27.26
CA LYS A 167 11.36 2.52 27.10
C LYS A 167 12.15 2.18 25.84
N ASP A 168 12.12 0.92 25.43
CA ASP A 168 12.83 0.40 24.26
C ASP A 168 12.02 0.56 22.96
N GLY A 169 10.88 1.28 22.99
CA GLY A 169 10.11 1.63 21.81
C GLY A 169 9.18 0.52 21.29
N TYR A 170 8.80 -0.44 22.14
CA TYR A 170 7.77 -1.45 21.83
C TYR A 170 6.43 -1.10 22.47
N LEU A 171 5.34 -1.63 21.93
CA LEU A 171 4.00 -1.53 22.52
C LEU A 171 3.98 -2.05 23.96
N ASP A 172 3.21 -1.36 24.81
CA ASP A 172 2.92 -1.82 26.17
C ASP A 172 2.05 -3.09 26.13
N ARG A 173 2.23 -3.98 27.12
CA ARG A 173 1.41 -5.21 27.25
C ARG A 173 0.10 -4.91 27.96
N ASP A 174 -0.98 -5.53 27.49
CA ASP A 174 -2.26 -5.60 28.20
C ASP A 174 -2.77 -7.04 28.21
N GLY A 175 -2.67 -7.71 29.37
CA GLY A 175 -2.93 -9.14 29.49
C GLY A 175 -2.12 -9.98 28.48
N ASP A 176 -2.84 -10.73 27.65
CA ASP A 176 -2.26 -11.54 26.57
C ASP A 176 -2.01 -10.73 25.28
N GLY A 177 -2.49 -9.49 25.18
CA GLY A 177 -2.36 -8.60 24.02
C GLY A 177 -1.49 -7.35 24.25
N PHE A 178 -1.73 -6.32 23.44
CA PHE A 178 -1.04 -5.03 23.53
C PHE A 178 -2.02 -3.93 23.91
N LEU A 179 -1.52 -2.93 24.64
CA LEU A 179 -2.24 -1.69 24.89
C LEU A 179 -2.15 -0.83 23.62
N THR A 180 -3.08 -1.04 22.69
CA THR A 180 -3.23 -0.29 21.43
C THR A 180 -4.72 -0.18 21.06
N GLY A 181 -5.03 0.50 19.95
CA GLY A 181 -6.40 0.86 19.59
C GLY A 181 -7.30 -0.33 19.27
N ASP A 182 -6.74 -1.38 18.67
CA ASP A 182 -7.45 -2.61 18.34
C ASP A 182 -7.02 -3.81 19.22
N VAL A 183 -8.00 -4.56 19.70
CA VAL A 183 -7.82 -5.69 20.62
C VAL A 183 -7.13 -6.90 19.99
N ARG A 184 -7.13 -7.00 18.66
CA ARG A 184 -6.55 -8.09 17.88
C ARG A 184 -5.11 -7.78 17.45
N ALA A 185 -4.51 -6.66 17.85
CA ALA A 185 -3.14 -6.29 17.45
C ALA A 185 -2.05 -7.33 17.76
N ALA A 186 -2.32 -8.26 18.69
CA ALA A 186 -1.42 -9.37 19.04
C ALA A 186 -1.67 -10.66 18.24
N GLU A 187 -2.53 -10.63 17.22
CA GLU A 187 -2.91 -11.80 16.43
C GLU A 187 -1.70 -12.43 15.77
N ASN A 188 -0.83 -11.67 15.11
CA ASN A 188 0.44 -12.17 14.59
C ASN A 188 1.54 -11.10 14.69
N VAL A 189 2.81 -11.53 14.65
CA VAL A 189 3.95 -10.64 14.86
C VAL A 189 4.09 -9.56 13.77
N ALA A 190 3.64 -9.81 12.54
CA ALA A 190 3.70 -8.82 11.46
C ALA A 190 2.69 -7.68 11.70
N LEU A 191 1.47 -8.02 12.09
CA LEU A 191 0.47 -7.05 12.52
C LEU A 191 0.96 -6.23 13.72
N SER A 192 1.48 -6.89 14.77
CA SER A 192 2.03 -6.19 15.94
C SER A 192 3.19 -5.24 15.59
N SER A 193 3.99 -5.61 14.58
CA SER A 193 5.07 -4.78 14.05
C SER A 193 4.54 -3.51 13.39
N MET A 194 3.45 -3.60 12.61
CA MET A 194 2.78 -2.44 12.01
C MET A 194 2.19 -1.49 13.07
N HIS A 195 1.48 -2.02 14.07
CA HIS A 195 0.99 -1.20 15.19
C HIS A 195 2.14 -0.47 15.90
N THR A 196 3.29 -1.14 16.05
CA THR A 196 4.48 -0.54 16.66
C THR A 196 5.04 0.59 15.80
N VAL A 197 5.19 0.38 14.50
CA VAL A 197 5.68 1.39 13.53
C VAL A 197 4.80 2.65 13.55
N PHE A 198 3.48 2.51 13.50
CA PHE A 198 2.58 3.66 13.49
C PHE A 198 2.46 4.36 14.85
N THR A 199 2.61 3.63 15.95
CA THR A 199 2.71 4.24 17.29
C THR A 199 4.01 5.06 17.43
N ARG A 200 5.13 4.56 16.87
CA ARG A 200 6.39 5.32 16.77
C ARG A 200 6.22 6.55 15.88
N GLU A 201 5.50 6.43 14.77
CA GLU A 201 5.29 7.56 13.84
C GLU A 201 4.49 8.69 14.48
N HIS A 202 3.41 8.36 15.20
CA HIS A 202 2.68 9.34 16.01
C HIS A 202 3.64 10.07 16.97
N ASN A 203 4.43 9.31 17.71
CA ASN A 203 5.36 9.82 18.70
C ASN A 203 6.50 10.66 18.09
N ARG A 204 6.92 10.35 16.86
CA ARG A 204 7.87 11.15 16.08
C ARG A 204 7.25 12.49 15.69
N LEU A 205 6.04 12.47 15.13
CA LEU A 205 5.28 13.65 14.72
C LEU A 205 5.01 14.59 15.91
N VAL A 206 4.63 14.06 17.08
CA VAL A 206 4.50 14.86 18.32
C VAL A 206 5.79 15.63 18.63
N GLY A 207 6.95 14.97 18.52
CA GLY A 207 8.24 15.60 18.74
C GLY A 207 8.54 16.72 17.75
N GLU A 208 8.25 16.52 16.47
CA GLU A 208 8.43 17.53 15.43
C GLU A 208 7.50 18.73 15.60
N LEU A 209 6.23 18.48 15.91
CA LEU A 209 5.23 19.51 16.12
C LEU A 209 5.54 20.34 17.36
N ALA A 210 5.95 19.71 18.45
CA ALA A 210 6.39 20.41 19.67
C ALA A 210 7.65 21.26 19.44
N ALA A 211 8.57 20.81 18.56
CA ALA A 211 9.73 21.59 18.18
C ALA A 211 9.37 22.80 17.28
N ARG A 212 8.36 22.65 16.42
CA ARG A 212 7.84 23.73 15.56
C ARG A 212 7.06 24.79 16.34
N ASP A 213 6.26 24.37 17.31
CA ASP A 213 5.45 25.27 18.15
C ASP A 213 5.43 24.81 19.62
N PRO A 214 6.38 25.29 20.45
CA PRO A 214 6.48 24.90 21.85
C PRO A 214 5.33 25.34 22.76
N ASP A 215 4.40 26.17 22.27
CA ASP A 215 3.26 26.68 23.06
C ASP A 215 2.04 25.73 23.01
N LEU A 216 2.09 24.66 22.21
CA LEU A 216 1.00 23.68 22.12
C LEU A 216 0.84 22.87 23.40
N THR A 217 -0.41 22.62 23.80
CA THR A 217 -0.71 21.71 24.92
C THR A 217 -0.58 20.24 24.51
N ASP A 218 -0.49 19.34 25.48
CA ASP A 218 -0.48 17.88 25.27
C ASP A 218 -1.67 17.40 24.43
N ASP A 219 -2.87 17.96 24.63
CA ASP A 219 -4.06 17.63 23.83
C ASP A 219 -3.92 18.13 22.39
N GLN A 220 -3.39 19.34 22.21
CA GLN A 220 -3.20 19.91 20.86
C GLN A 220 -2.13 19.15 20.07
N LEU A 221 -1.04 18.73 20.72
CA LEU A 221 0.01 17.91 20.11
C LEU A 221 -0.52 16.54 19.71
N PHE A 222 -1.26 15.88 20.61
CA PHE A 222 -1.86 14.56 20.35
C PHE A 222 -2.79 14.61 19.14
N GLU A 223 -3.77 15.53 19.13
CA GLU A 223 -4.72 15.65 18.03
C GLU A 223 -4.05 16.06 16.72
N ALA A 224 -3.03 16.93 16.79
CA ALA A 224 -2.28 17.32 15.60
C ALA A 224 -1.52 16.14 14.99
N ALA A 225 -0.83 15.33 15.81
CA ALA A 225 -0.13 14.15 15.33
C ALA A 225 -1.12 13.08 14.82
N ARG A 226 -2.22 12.86 15.55
CA ARG A 226 -3.30 11.94 15.16
C ARG A 226 -3.85 12.27 13.77
N ALA A 227 -4.20 13.53 13.52
CA ALA A 227 -4.71 13.97 12.22
C ALA A 227 -3.76 13.70 11.04
N ARG A 228 -2.45 13.70 11.29
CA ARG A 228 -1.41 13.45 10.27
C ARG A 228 -1.21 11.95 10.06
N VAL A 229 -1.27 11.15 11.11
CA VAL A 229 -1.28 9.69 10.99
C VAL A 229 -2.52 9.20 10.24
N GLU A 230 -3.69 9.77 10.51
CA GLU A 230 -4.92 9.50 9.74
C GLU A 230 -4.69 9.77 8.23
N ALA A 231 -4.09 10.91 7.89
CA ALA A 231 -3.75 11.22 6.50
C ALA A 231 -2.74 10.23 5.88
N LEU A 232 -1.75 9.76 6.64
CA LEU A 232 -0.78 8.75 6.17
C LEU A 232 -1.46 7.41 5.89
N VAL A 233 -2.34 6.93 6.79
CA VAL A 233 -3.08 5.67 6.58
C VAL A 233 -4.00 5.76 5.37
N GLN A 234 -4.69 6.90 5.19
CA GLN A 234 -5.53 7.16 4.02
C GLN A 234 -4.70 7.19 2.72
N SER A 235 -3.54 7.87 2.75
CA SER A 235 -2.60 7.95 1.63
C SER A 235 -2.13 6.57 1.18
N VAL A 236 -1.54 5.78 2.10
CA VAL A 236 -1.04 4.43 1.80
C VAL A 236 -2.17 3.55 1.25
N THR A 237 -3.36 3.64 1.85
CA THR A 237 -4.51 2.85 1.41
C THR A 237 -4.92 3.17 -0.03
N PHE A 238 -5.04 4.46 -0.39
CA PHE A 238 -5.59 4.88 -1.68
C PHE A 238 -4.53 4.97 -2.79
N LYS A 239 -3.25 5.17 -2.46
CA LYS A 239 -2.17 5.30 -3.44
C LYS A 239 -1.35 4.04 -3.66
N GLU A 240 -1.25 3.17 -2.66
CA GLU A 240 -0.39 1.98 -2.74
C GLU A 240 -1.20 0.68 -2.70
N PHE A 241 -2.10 0.52 -1.71
CA PHE A 241 -2.81 -0.74 -1.49
C PHE A 241 -3.96 -1.00 -2.47
N LEU A 242 -4.93 -0.07 -2.58
CA LEU A 242 -6.12 -0.27 -3.41
C LEU A 242 -5.82 -0.43 -4.91
N PRO A 243 -4.88 0.32 -5.52
CA PRO A 243 -4.56 0.15 -6.93
C PRO A 243 -4.16 -1.26 -7.33
N LEU A 244 -3.50 -2.02 -6.44
CA LEU A 244 -3.15 -3.42 -6.70
C LEU A 244 -4.37 -4.34 -6.71
N LEU A 245 -5.36 -4.08 -5.85
CA LEU A 245 -6.55 -4.92 -5.74
C LEU A 245 -7.57 -4.63 -6.84
N ILE A 246 -7.88 -3.36 -7.08
CA ILE A 246 -9.01 -2.96 -7.94
C ILE A 246 -8.59 -2.23 -9.22
N GLY A 247 -7.29 -1.98 -9.42
CA GLY A 247 -6.76 -1.23 -10.56
C GLY A 247 -6.60 0.27 -10.28
N GLN A 248 -5.63 0.90 -10.95
CA GLN A 248 -5.19 2.28 -10.70
C GLN A 248 -6.31 3.33 -10.78
N ASP A 249 -7.25 3.19 -11.71
CA ASP A 249 -8.27 4.21 -11.99
C ASP A 249 -9.66 3.92 -11.38
N ALA A 250 -9.79 2.84 -10.59
CA ALA A 250 -11.10 2.31 -10.21
C ALA A 250 -11.96 3.25 -9.35
N LEU A 251 -11.35 4.06 -8.48
CA LEU A 251 -12.05 4.99 -7.58
C LEU A 251 -12.20 6.40 -8.16
N GLY A 252 -11.48 6.73 -9.23
CA GLY A 252 -11.41 8.07 -9.81
C GLY A 252 -10.92 9.17 -8.85
N ALA A 253 -10.80 10.39 -9.37
CA ALA A 253 -10.38 11.55 -8.59
C ALA A 253 -11.39 11.90 -7.48
N TYR A 254 -10.90 12.34 -6.32
CA TYR A 254 -11.74 12.78 -5.22
C TYR A 254 -12.60 13.99 -5.61
N GLN A 255 -13.91 13.90 -5.33
CA GLN A 255 -14.90 14.93 -5.69
C GLN A 255 -15.30 15.84 -4.52
N GLY A 256 -14.66 15.66 -3.34
CA GLY A 256 -15.03 16.35 -2.12
C GLY A 256 -15.97 15.52 -1.23
N TYR A 257 -16.16 16.02 0.00
CA TYR A 257 -17.06 15.45 0.99
C TYR A 257 -18.52 15.64 0.57
N ASP A 258 -19.31 14.57 0.68
CA ASP A 258 -20.74 14.53 0.39
C ASP A 258 -21.52 14.13 1.67
N PRO A 259 -22.26 15.06 2.30
CA PRO A 259 -23.03 14.79 3.51
C PRO A 259 -24.26 13.89 3.29
N ASP A 260 -24.59 13.55 2.03
CA ASP A 260 -25.67 12.60 1.74
C ASP A 260 -25.14 11.14 1.64
N VAL A 261 -23.82 10.92 1.78
CA VAL A 261 -23.19 9.60 1.69
C VAL A 261 -22.96 8.99 3.07
N ASN A 262 -23.46 7.77 3.28
CA ASN A 262 -23.24 7.00 4.50
C ASN A 262 -21.94 6.17 4.41
N PRO A 263 -20.91 6.45 5.23
CA PRO A 263 -19.64 5.72 5.24
C PRO A 263 -19.72 4.35 5.93
N GLY A 264 -20.86 3.96 6.51
CA GLY A 264 -21.01 2.71 7.26
C GLY A 264 -20.50 1.47 6.51
N ILE A 265 -20.06 0.45 7.24
CA ILE A 265 -19.51 -0.76 6.64
C ILE A 265 -20.62 -1.67 6.12
N ALA A 266 -20.52 -2.12 4.87
CA ALA A 266 -21.40 -3.14 4.32
C ALA A 266 -21.03 -4.54 4.82
N ILE A 267 -22.04 -5.35 5.11
CA ILE A 267 -21.86 -6.71 5.60
C ILE A 267 -21.16 -7.60 4.57
N GLU A 268 -21.46 -7.41 3.28
CA GLU A 268 -20.82 -8.13 2.19
C GLU A 268 -19.34 -7.76 2.07
N PHE A 269 -19.00 -6.50 2.34
CA PHE A 269 -17.61 -6.04 2.37
C PHE A 269 -16.83 -6.70 3.51
N SER A 270 -17.24 -6.52 4.77
CA SER A 270 -16.46 -7.01 5.94
C SER A 270 -16.51 -8.52 6.13
N THR A 271 -17.57 -9.18 5.65
CA THR A 271 -17.81 -10.60 5.93
C THR A 271 -17.47 -11.51 4.75
N ALA A 272 -17.49 -11.00 3.53
CA ALA A 272 -17.05 -11.75 2.35
C ALA A 272 -15.81 -11.11 1.73
N VAL A 273 -15.92 -9.92 1.16
CA VAL A 273 -14.88 -9.39 0.25
C VAL A 273 -13.56 -9.14 0.94
N PHE A 274 -13.53 -8.38 2.03
CA PHE A 274 -12.30 -7.97 2.70
C PHE A 274 -11.61 -9.10 3.48
N ARG A 275 -12.26 -10.27 3.55
CA ARG A 275 -11.65 -11.52 4.02
C ARG A 275 -10.78 -12.22 2.96
N LEU A 276 -10.62 -11.61 1.79
CA LEU A 276 -9.65 -12.03 0.79
C LEU A 276 -8.24 -12.10 1.41
N GLY A 277 -7.90 -11.32 2.43
CA GLY A 277 -6.58 -11.40 3.08
C GLY A 277 -6.17 -12.82 3.52
N HIS A 278 -7.13 -13.70 3.79
CA HIS A 278 -6.85 -15.08 4.20
C HIS A 278 -6.30 -15.99 3.10
N THR A 279 -6.57 -15.71 1.82
CA THR A 279 -5.99 -16.50 0.70
C THR A 279 -4.55 -16.10 0.40
N LEU A 280 -4.19 -14.84 0.71
CA LEU A 280 -2.86 -14.28 0.47
C LEU A 280 -1.77 -14.78 1.44
N LEU A 281 -2.16 -15.46 2.52
CA LEU A 281 -1.25 -15.84 3.61
C LEU A 281 -0.28 -16.95 3.17
N PRO A 282 1.04 -16.74 3.24
CA PRO A 282 1.99 -17.83 3.02
C PRO A 282 2.06 -18.78 4.21
N ALA A 283 2.53 -20.00 4.00
CA ALA A 283 2.73 -20.97 5.10
C ALA A 283 3.79 -20.54 6.13
N ASN A 284 4.70 -19.64 5.73
CA ASN A 284 5.77 -19.10 6.59
C ASN A 284 5.93 -17.61 6.34
N LEU A 285 6.22 -16.86 7.41
CA LEU A 285 6.79 -15.52 7.33
C LEU A 285 8.29 -15.64 7.04
N GLN A 286 8.75 -14.99 5.99
CA GLN A 286 10.16 -14.77 5.74
C GLN A 286 10.68 -13.70 6.70
N LEU A 287 11.83 -13.95 7.31
CA LEU A 287 12.53 -13.01 8.17
C LEU A 287 13.87 -12.68 7.52
N VAL A 288 14.13 -11.41 7.21
CA VAL A 288 15.36 -11.02 6.50
C VAL A 288 16.22 -10.10 7.37
N ALA A 289 17.39 -10.61 7.77
CA ALA A 289 18.38 -9.86 8.52
C ALA A 289 18.98 -8.70 7.71
N ALA A 290 19.66 -7.77 8.40
CA ALA A 290 20.29 -6.61 7.76
C ALA A 290 21.35 -6.98 6.70
N ASP A 291 22.00 -8.15 6.84
CA ASP A 291 22.98 -8.68 5.88
C ASP A 291 22.34 -9.47 4.72
N GLY A 292 21.01 -9.49 4.62
CA GLY A 292 20.26 -10.25 3.63
C GLY A 292 20.03 -11.72 3.97
N THR A 293 20.53 -12.23 5.10
CA THR A 293 20.28 -13.62 5.51
C THR A 293 18.80 -13.85 5.79
N ALA A 294 18.21 -14.81 5.09
CA ALA A 294 16.81 -15.18 5.25
C ALA A 294 16.61 -16.33 6.26
N GLY A 295 15.63 -16.18 7.14
CA GLY A 295 15.05 -17.21 7.99
C GLY A 295 13.55 -17.39 7.71
N LEU A 296 12.97 -18.45 8.25
CA LEU A 296 11.53 -18.72 8.14
C LEU A 296 10.94 -18.90 9.54
N LEU A 297 9.79 -18.27 9.77
CA LEU A 297 8.92 -18.51 10.91
C LEU A 297 7.61 -19.08 10.39
N ALA A 298 7.25 -20.30 10.79
CA ALA A 298 5.97 -20.88 10.38
C ALA A 298 4.83 -19.96 10.84
N LEU A 299 3.85 -19.71 9.97
CA LEU A 299 2.81 -18.73 10.25
C LEU A 299 2.02 -19.10 11.52
N ARG A 300 1.74 -20.40 11.72
CA ARG A 300 1.12 -20.91 12.96
C ARG A 300 1.89 -20.58 14.24
N ASP A 301 3.22 -20.47 14.16
CA ASP A 301 4.10 -20.18 15.30
C ASP A 301 4.27 -18.66 15.50
N ALA A 302 3.81 -17.85 14.54
CA ALA A 302 3.73 -16.40 14.64
C ALA A 302 2.42 -15.91 15.29
N PHE A 303 1.37 -16.75 15.30
CA PHE A 303 0.06 -16.40 15.86
C PHE A 303 0.03 -16.37 17.39
N PHE A 304 -0.54 -15.31 17.96
CA PHE A 304 -0.73 -15.10 19.40
C PHE A 304 0.56 -15.26 20.21
N GLN A 305 1.70 -14.89 19.62
CA GLN A 305 3.03 -14.91 20.24
C GLN A 305 3.59 -13.49 20.45
N PRO A 306 2.96 -12.65 21.28
CA PRO A 306 3.35 -11.24 21.45
C PRO A 306 4.75 -11.04 22.04
N HIS A 307 5.35 -12.09 22.63
CA HIS A 307 6.71 -12.04 23.12
C HIS A 307 7.74 -11.93 21.97
N LEU A 308 7.40 -12.42 20.77
CA LEU A 308 8.27 -12.36 19.59
C LEU A 308 8.61 -10.92 19.19
N LEU A 309 7.70 -9.97 19.40
CA LEU A 309 7.92 -8.56 19.06
C LEU A 309 9.18 -7.97 19.72
N LYS A 310 9.61 -8.52 20.86
CA LYS A 310 10.80 -8.07 21.61
C LYS A 310 12.06 -8.87 21.31
N GLU A 311 11.98 -9.89 20.46
CA GLU A 311 13.17 -10.58 19.99
C GLU A 311 14.03 -9.60 19.17
N PRO A 312 15.37 -9.71 19.23
CA PRO A 312 16.27 -8.79 18.54
C PRO A 312 15.95 -8.66 17.05
N ASP A 313 15.83 -7.42 16.58
CA ASP A 313 15.58 -7.05 15.19
C ASP A 313 14.30 -7.67 14.58
N MET A 314 13.36 -8.17 15.40
CA MET A 314 12.17 -8.87 14.88
C MET A 314 11.35 -7.98 13.94
N ILE A 315 11.07 -6.73 14.34
CA ILE A 315 10.29 -5.79 13.53
C ILE A 315 11.00 -5.57 12.19
N GLU A 316 12.30 -5.25 12.24
CA GLU A 316 13.12 -5.00 11.07
C GLU A 316 13.18 -6.21 10.14
N ASN A 317 13.32 -7.41 10.70
CA ASN A 317 13.41 -8.66 9.93
C ASN A 317 12.08 -9.03 9.28
N VAL A 318 10.96 -8.81 9.97
CA VAL A 318 9.62 -9.00 9.42
C VAL A 318 9.37 -8.00 8.30
N MET A 319 9.70 -6.71 8.46
CA MET A 319 9.45 -5.73 7.39
C MET A 319 10.29 -5.99 6.14
N ARG A 320 11.59 -6.31 6.28
CA ARG A 320 12.42 -6.69 5.12
C ARG A 320 11.93 -7.99 4.49
N GLY A 321 11.54 -8.97 5.30
CA GLY A 321 11.02 -10.24 4.83
C GLY A 321 9.71 -10.09 4.08
N ALA A 322 8.78 -9.31 4.61
CA ALA A 322 7.50 -9.02 3.97
C ALA A 322 7.64 -8.30 2.64
N ALA A 323 8.63 -7.41 2.51
CA ALA A 323 8.95 -6.75 1.24
C ALA A 323 9.60 -7.71 0.22
N THR A 324 10.29 -8.75 0.69
CA THR A 324 11.01 -9.69 -0.17
C THR A 324 10.11 -10.84 -0.62
N GLN A 325 9.23 -11.30 0.26
CA GLN A 325 8.36 -12.44 0.02
C GLN A 325 7.14 -12.05 -0.81
N ALA A 326 6.88 -12.78 -1.88
CA ALA A 326 5.61 -12.71 -2.58
C ALA A 326 4.52 -13.36 -1.72
N SER A 327 3.39 -12.67 -1.58
CA SER A 327 2.15 -13.23 -1.04
C SER A 327 1.62 -14.34 -1.94
N GLU A 328 0.73 -15.17 -1.39
CA GLU A 328 -0.02 -16.14 -2.20
C GLU A 328 -1.02 -15.40 -3.13
N ALA A 329 -1.62 -16.12 -4.08
CA ALA A 329 -2.56 -15.53 -5.03
C ALA A 329 -3.90 -15.17 -4.38
N VAL A 330 -4.64 -14.23 -4.97
CA VAL A 330 -6.08 -14.10 -4.69
C VAL A 330 -6.82 -15.23 -5.42
N ASP A 331 -7.15 -16.30 -4.71
CA ASP A 331 -7.92 -17.42 -5.25
C ASP A 331 -8.77 -18.10 -4.16
N THR A 332 -9.34 -19.27 -4.45
CA THR A 332 -10.17 -20.02 -3.49
C THR A 332 -9.35 -20.83 -2.47
N MET A 333 -8.03 -20.89 -2.64
CA MET A 333 -7.10 -21.71 -1.88
C MET A 333 -6.67 -20.99 -0.60
N VAL A 334 -6.39 -21.78 0.44
CA VAL A 334 -5.93 -21.27 1.73
C VAL A 334 -4.88 -22.23 2.25
N VAL A 335 -3.73 -21.69 2.68
CA VAL A 335 -2.62 -22.51 3.18
C VAL A 335 -3.03 -23.38 4.37
N GLU A 336 -2.48 -24.58 4.40
CA GLU A 336 -2.90 -25.62 5.35
C GLU A 336 -2.74 -25.19 6.83
N ASP A 337 -1.72 -24.37 7.13
CA ASP A 337 -1.45 -23.87 8.47
C ASP A 337 -2.61 -23.04 9.07
N VAL A 338 -3.50 -22.47 8.25
CA VAL A 338 -4.71 -21.76 8.72
C VAL A 338 -6.01 -22.46 8.29
N ARG A 339 -6.00 -23.27 7.23
CA ARG A 339 -7.15 -24.08 6.80
C ARG A 339 -7.39 -25.32 7.67
N SER A 340 -6.36 -25.85 8.29
CA SER A 340 -6.45 -26.98 9.22
C SER A 340 -5.60 -26.72 10.47
N PHE A 341 -5.84 -25.59 11.14
CA PHE A 341 -5.15 -25.21 12.36
C PHE A 341 -5.54 -26.13 13.52
N LEU A 342 -4.69 -27.10 13.87
CA LEU A 342 -4.98 -28.08 14.91
C LEU A 342 -4.49 -27.62 16.28
N PHE A 343 -5.30 -27.83 17.32
CA PHE A 343 -4.89 -27.58 18.72
C PHE A 343 -4.00 -28.70 19.30
N GLY A 344 -3.74 -29.75 18.50
CA GLY A 344 -3.00 -30.94 18.88
C GLY A 344 -2.83 -31.91 17.71
N PRO A 345 -2.61 -33.21 17.94
CA PRO A 345 -2.59 -34.20 16.84
C PRO A 345 -3.96 -34.27 16.12
N PRO A 346 -4.03 -34.81 14.89
CA PRO A 346 -5.29 -34.98 14.16
C PRO A 346 -6.38 -35.64 15.01
N GLY A 347 -7.58 -35.05 15.00
CA GLY A 347 -8.72 -35.44 15.85
C GLY A 347 -8.74 -34.81 17.25
N ALA A 348 -7.79 -33.93 17.60
CA ALA A 348 -7.78 -33.22 18.90
C ALA A 348 -8.58 -31.91 18.90
N GLY A 349 -9.27 -31.58 17.80
CA GLY A 349 -9.93 -30.31 17.57
C GLY A 349 -9.01 -29.25 16.94
N GLY A 350 -9.61 -28.18 16.44
CA GLY A 350 -8.91 -27.11 15.73
C GLY A 350 -9.89 -26.20 15.00
N LEU A 351 -9.38 -25.41 14.07
CA LEU A 351 -10.12 -24.43 13.26
C LEU A 351 -9.82 -24.62 11.78
N ASP A 352 -10.81 -24.33 10.95
CA ASP A 352 -10.68 -24.23 9.51
C ASP A 352 -11.12 -22.83 9.08
N LEU A 353 -10.16 -21.96 8.75
CA LEU A 353 -10.45 -20.56 8.46
C LEU A 353 -11.37 -20.38 7.24
N ALA A 354 -11.25 -21.23 6.21
CA ALA A 354 -12.12 -21.17 5.03
C ALA A 354 -13.56 -21.58 5.40
N ALA A 355 -13.72 -22.67 6.14
CA ALA A 355 -15.05 -23.11 6.61
C ALA A 355 -15.68 -22.07 7.56
N LEU A 356 -14.89 -21.44 8.42
CA LEU A 356 -15.33 -20.36 9.32
C LEU A 356 -15.78 -19.11 8.55
N ASN A 357 -15.10 -18.75 7.46
CA ASN A 357 -15.51 -17.63 6.61
C ASN A 357 -16.86 -17.89 5.94
N ILE A 358 -17.04 -19.08 5.37
CA ILE A 358 -18.31 -19.50 4.78
C ILE A 358 -19.43 -19.47 5.83
N GLN A 359 -19.18 -20.08 7.00
CA GLN A 359 -20.17 -20.16 8.07
C GLN A 359 -20.50 -18.77 8.64
N ARG A 360 -19.53 -17.85 8.73
CA ARG A 360 -19.78 -16.47 9.16
C ARG A 360 -20.57 -15.68 8.12
N GLY A 361 -20.31 -15.85 6.82
CA GLY A 361 -21.15 -15.27 5.77
C GLY A 361 -22.61 -15.72 5.90
N ARG A 362 -22.82 -17.01 6.15
CA ARG A 362 -24.17 -17.57 6.40
C ARG A 362 -24.80 -17.04 7.69
N ASP A 363 -24.01 -16.88 8.75
CA ASP A 363 -24.47 -16.39 10.05
C ASP A 363 -24.99 -14.95 9.97
N LEU A 364 -24.26 -14.09 9.25
CA LEU A 364 -24.59 -12.67 9.08
C LEU A 364 -25.59 -12.42 7.96
N GLY A 365 -25.97 -13.45 7.20
CA GLY A 365 -26.95 -13.34 6.14
C GLY A 365 -26.41 -12.70 4.87
N VAL A 366 -25.12 -12.90 4.56
CA VAL A 366 -24.56 -12.55 3.25
C VAL A 366 -25.31 -13.34 2.16
N ALA A 367 -25.75 -12.64 1.12
CA ALA A 367 -26.48 -13.22 0.01
C ALA A 367 -25.67 -14.31 -0.72
N SER A 368 -26.32 -15.12 -1.56
CA SER A 368 -25.58 -15.98 -2.49
C SER A 368 -24.74 -15.13 -3.44
N TYR A 369 -23.74 -15.73 -4.08
CA TYR A 369 -22.94 -15.07 -5.10
C TYR A 369 -23.82 -14.44 -6.20
N ASN A 370 -24.78 -15.19 -6.74
CA ASN A 370 -25.65 -14.69 -7.80
C ASN A 370 -26.64 -13.61 -7.33
N ASP A 371 -27.17 -13.72 -6.11
CA ASP A 371 -28.08 -12.70 -5.56
C ASP A 371 -27.33 -11.41 -5.22
N LEU A 372 -26.08 -11.51 -4.75
CA LEU A 372 -25.20 -10.35 -4.59
C LEU A 372 -24.91 -9.69 -5.94
N ARG A 373 -24.52 -10.48 -6.95
CA ARG A 373 -24.30 -9.97 -8.32
C ARG A 373 -25.52 -9.22 -8.85
N GLU A 374 -26.70 -9.81 -8.74
CA GLU A 374 -27.95 -9.18 -9.18
C GLU A 374 -28.23 -7.88 -8.42
N ALA A 375 -28.02 -7.85 -7.10
CA ALA A 375 -28.20 -6.65 -6.29
C ALA A 375 -27.23 -5.52 -6.66
N LEU A 376 -26.01 -5.86 -7.07
CA LEU A 376 -25.00 -4.94 -7.59
C LEU A 376 -25.25 -4.51 -9.04
N GLY A 377 -26.28 -5.05 -9.71
CA GLY A 377 -26.58 -4.78 -11.11
C GLY A 377 -25.72 -5.56 -12.11
N LEU A 378 -24.99 -6.58 -11.65
CA LEU A 378 -24.19 -7.49 -12.45
C LEU A 378 -25.03 -8.66 -12.98
N GLY A 379 -24.58 -9.28 -14.07
CA GLY A 379 -25.24 -10.47 -14.62
C GLY A 379 -25.05 -11.70 -13.72
N ARG A 380 -26.10 -12.48 -13.48
CA ARG A 380 -25.99 -13.78 -12.78
C ARG A 380 -25.14 -14.76 -13.60
N ALA A 381 -24.37 -15.62 -12.93
CA ALA A 381 -23.70 -16.75 -13.56
C ALA A 381 -24.69 -17.90 -13.79
N GLU A 382 -24.89 -18.29 -15.05
CA GLU A 382 -25.78 -19.39 -15.43
C GLU A 382 -25.06 -20.75 -15.39
N ASN A 383 -23.73 -20.74 -15.54
CA ASN A 383 -22.85 -21.90 -15.52
C ASN A 383 -21.59 -21.60 -14.71
N PHE A 384 -20.91 -22.62 -14.18
CA PHE A 384 -19.66 -22.42 -13.42
C PHE A 384 -18.51 -21.84 -14.27
N SER A 385 -18.54 -22.04 -15.60
CA SER A 385 -17.61 -21.39 -16.53
C SER A 385 -17.87 -19.89 -16.72
N ASP A 386 -18.99 -19.37 -16.24
CA ASP A 386 -19.27 -17.93 -16.22
C ASP A 386 -18.61 -17.25 -14.99
N ILE A 387 -18.21 -18.04 -13.98
CA ILE A 387 -17.50 -17.56 -12.80
C ILE A 387 -15.99 -17.48 -13.09
N THR A 388 -15.41 -18.54 -13.69
CA THR A 388 -13.97 -18.63 -13.94
C THR A 388 -13.65 -19.26 -15.29
N GLN A 389 -12.56 -18.80 -15.91
CA GLN A 389 -11.96 -19.42 -17.10
C GLN A 389 -11.14 -20.68 -16.78
N ASP A 390 -10.78 -20.93 -15.53
CA ASP A 390 -10.14 -22.18 -15.12
C ASP A 390 -11.18 -23.31 -15.10
N ALA A 391 -11.14 -24.16 -16.13
CA ALA A 391 -12.04 -25.30 -16.27
C ALA A 391 -11.92 -26.32 -15.12
N GLY A 392 -10.76 -26.42 -14.47
CA GLY A 392 -10.56 -27.26 -13.29
C GLY A 392 -11.24 -26.68 -12.06
N LEU A 393 -11.11 -25.37 -11.83
CA LEU A 393 -11.82 -24.68 -10.75
C LEU A 393 -13.34 -24.71 -10.97
N ALA A 394 -13.81 -24.44 -12.19
CA ALA A 394 -15.24 -24.54 -12.54
C ALA A 394 -15.82 -25.93 -12.24
N ALA A 395 -15.08 -27.01 -12.56
CA ALA A 395 -15.50 -28.38 -12.25
C ALA A 395 -15.53 -28.66 -10.74
N ARG A 396 -14.58 -28.13 -9.96
CA ARG A 396 -14.58 -28.27 -8.49
C ARG A 396 -15.71 -27.47 -7.85
N LEU A 397 -16.07 -26.30 -8.40
CA LEU A 397 -17.24 -25.54 -7.96
C LEU A 397 -18.53 -26.31 -8.22
N GLU A 398 -18.66 -26.94 -9.39
CA GLU A 398 -19.78 -27.82 -9.72
C GLU A 398 -19.85 -29.03 -8.78
N GLU A 399 -18.71 -29.64 -8.45
CA GLU A 399 -18.62 -30.73 -7.47
C GLU A 399 -19.08 -30.28 -6.08
N ALA A 400 -18.64 -29.09 -5.64
CA ALA A 400 -18.97 -28.57 -4.32
C ALA A 400 -20.44 -28.16 -4.20
N TYR A 401 -20.96 -27.37 -5.16
CA TYR A 401 -22.27 -26.70 -5.04
C TYR A 401 -23.38 -27.31 -5.89
N GLY A 402 -23.06 -27.97 -7.00
CA GLY A 402 -24.02 -28.49 -7.98
C GLY A 402 -24.74 -27.42 -8.81
N GLU A 403 -25.17 -26.32 -8.21
CA GLU A 403 -25.88 -25.21 -8.86
C GLU A 403 -25.22 -23.85 -8.52
N THR A 404 -25.13 -22.94 -9.50
CA THR A 404 -24.46 -21.64 -9.33
C THR A 404 -25.15 -20.73 -8.32
N ASP A 405 -26.48 -20.85 -8.16
CA ASP A 405 -27.27 -20.08 -7.20
C ASP A 405 -26.98 -20.45 -5.74
N LEU A 406 -26.32 -21.58 -5.48
CA LEU A 406 -25.95 -22.02 -4.13
C LEU A 406 -24.58 -21.53 -3.69
N VAL A 407 -23.77 -20.97 -4.61
CA VAL A 407 -22.41 -20.52 -4.32
C VAL A 407 -22.42 -19.42 -3.26
N ASP A 408 -21.64 -19.60 -2.18
CA ASP A 408 -21.48 -18.56 -1.16
C ASP A 408 -20.68 -17.38 -1.75
N ALA A 409 -21.08 -16.14 -1.47
CA ALA A 409 -20.49 -14.94 -2.08
C ALA A 409 -18.96 -14.85 -1.90
N TRP A 410 -18.43 -15.29 -0.76
CA TRP A 410 -16.98 -15.33 -0.51
C TRP A 410 -16.27 -16.25 -1.50
N VAL A 411 -16.78 -17.45 -1.71
CA VAL A 411 -16.20 -18.44 -2.63
C VAL A 411 -16.36 -17.99 -4.08
N GLY A 412 -17.55 -17.52 -4.45
CA GLY A 412 -17.84 -17.10 -5.82
C GLY A 412 -16.96 -15.92 -6.25
N GLY A 413 -16.81 -14.90 -5.41
CA GLY A 413 -15.97 -13.75 -5.75
C GLY A 413 -14.46 -14.03 -5.69
N LEU A 414 -13.99 -14.96 -4.86
CA LEU A 414 -12.61 -15.46 -4.91
C LEU A 414 -12.32 -16.31 -6.16
N ALA A 415 -13.35 -16.94 -6.73
CA ALA A 415 -13.21 -17.76 -7.93
C ALA A 415 -13.23 -16.93 -9.21
N GLU A 416 -13.69 -15.68 -9.18
CA GLU A 416 -13.75 -14.84 -10.37
C GLU A 416 -12.36 -14.54 -10.93
N ASP A 417 -12.23 -14.53 -12.26
CA ASP A 417 -11.00 -14.10 -12.91
C ASP A 417 -10.77 -12.59 -12.68
N PRO A 418 -9.51 -12.14 -12.48
CA PRO A 418 -9.21 -10.73 -12.26
C PRO A 418 -9.67 -9.81 -13.41
N THR A 419 -10.13 -8.61 -13.07
CA THR A 419 -10.60 -7.60 -14.03
C THR A 419 -10.03 -6.21 -13.74
N GLY A 420 -10.19 -5.27 -14.67
CA GLY A 420 -9.85 -3.85 -14.45
C GLY A 420 -8.37 -3.54 -14.20
N GLY A 421 -7.47 -4.50 -14.42
CA GLY A 421 -6.03 -4.36 -14.12
C GLY A 421 -5.68 -4.53 -12.63
N GLY A 422 -6.64 -4.94 -11.80
CA GLY A 422 -6.40 -5.34 -10.41
C GLY A 422 -6.33 -6.86 -10.23
N LEU A 423 -6.24 -7.30 -8.98
CA LEU A 423 -6.23 -8.71 -8.57
C LEU A 423 -7.63 -9.31 -8.38
N LEU A 424 -8.67 -8.49 -8.28
CA LEU A 424 -10.02 -8.94 -7.94
C LEU A 424 -10.91 -9.15 -9.16
N GLY A 425 -11.87 -10.07 -9.04
CA GLY A 425 -12.96 -10.25 -9.98
C GLY A 425 -13.98 -9.11 -9.97
N GLU A 426 -14.94 -9.16 -10.90
CA GLU A 426 -15.95 -8.11 -11.11
C GLU A 426 -16.81 -7.85 -9.87
N THR A 427 -17.28 -8.89 -9.18
CA THR A 427 -18.14 -8.77 -7.99
C THR A 427 -17.38 -8.12 -6.84
N PHE A 428 -16.19 -8.65 -6.52
CA PHE A 428 -15.37 -8.12 -5.43
C PHE A 428 -14.89 -6.70 -5.72
N THR A 429 -14.47 -6.42 -6.96
CA THR A 429 -14.12 -5.05 -7.39
C THR A 429 -15.28 -4.09 -7.20
N THR A 430 -16.51 -4.49 -7.57
CA THR A 430 -17.70 -3.63 -7.42
C THR A 430 -17.99 -3.30 -5.96
N VAL A 431 -17.91 -4.28 -5.05
CA VAL A 431 -18.11 -4.07 -3.62
C VAL A 431 -17.01 -3.20 -3.01
N MET A 432 -15.75 -3.42 -3.39
CA MET A 432 -14.60 -2.61 -2.95
C MET A 432 -14.73 -1.16 -3.41
N VAL A 433 -15.09 -0.93 -4.67
CA VAL A 433 -15.31 0.42 -5.23
C VAL A 433 -16.45 1.12 -4.50
N ASP A 434 -17.57 0.44 -4.24
CA ASP A 434 -18.67 1.01 -3.45
C ASP A 434 -18.21 1.40 -2.04
N GLN A 435 -17.63 0.46 -1.30
CA GLN A 435 -17.25 0.70 0.09
C GLN A 435 -16.21 1.82 0.22
N PHE A 436 -15.11 1.76 -0.54
CA PHE A 436 -14.05 2.76 -0.44
C PHE A 436 -14.46 4.12 -1.02
N THR A 437 -15.39 4.17 -1.97
CA THR A 437 -16.00 5.44 -2.39
C THR A 437 -16.78 6.06 -1.24
N ARG A 438 -17.63 5.29 -0.56
CA ARG A 438 -18.42 5.79 0.59
C ARG A 438 -17.56 6.19 1.78
N LEU A 439 -16.49 5.43 2.07
CA LEU A 439 -15.52 5.77 3.11
C LEU A 439 -14.80 7.09 2.82
N ARG A 440 -14.45 7.34 1.55
CA ARG A 440 -13.76 8.57 1.13
C ARG A 440 -14.71 9.77 1.09
N SER A 441 -15.86 9.66 0.41
CA SER A 441 -16.75 10.80 0.20
C SER A 441 -17.67 11.08 1.39
N GLY A 442 -18.00 10.07 2.20
CA GLY A 442 -18.83 10.21 3.40
C GLY A 442 -18.05 10.61 4.66
N ASP A 443 -16.74 10.84 4.57
CA ASP A 443 -15.91 11.22 5.71
C ASP A 443 -15.65 12.75 5.75
N PRO A 444 -16.23 13.48 6.73
CA PRO A 444 -16.01 14.91 6.87
C PRO A 444 -14.57 15.28 7.29
N PHE A 445 -13.76 14.31 7.71
CA PHE A 445 -12.35 14.51 8.05
C PHE A 445 -11.40 13.86 7.03
N TRP A 446 -11.90 13.50 5.83
CA TRP A 446 -11.06 12.98 4.75
C TRP A 446 -9.89 13.92 4.46
N SER A 447 -8.67 13.38 4.49
CA SER A 447 -7.46 14.21 4.57
C SER A 447 -7.28 15.14 3.37
N GLU A 448 -7.59 14.72 2.13
CA GLU A 448 -7.47 15.56 0.93
C GLU A 448 -8.26 16.88 1.02
N GLY A 449 -9.33 16.92 1.83
CA GLY A 449 -10.16 18.10 2.07
C GLY A 449 -10.12 18.63 3.51
N ARG A 450 -9.26 18.10 4.38
CA ARG A 450 -9.34 18.36 5.82
C ARG A 450 -8.93 19.78 6.18
N GLU A 451 -9.82 20.47 6.88
CA GLU A 451 -9.54 21.79 7.42
C GLU A 451 -8.45 21.73 8.50
N GLY A 452 -7.55 22.72 8.49
CA GLY A 452 -6.53 22.90 9.52
C GLY A 452 -5.24 22.12 9.32
N ILE A 453 -4.99 21.57 8.12
CA ILE A 453 -3.66 21.12 7.70
C ILE A 453 -3.26 21.97 6.48
N PRO A 454 -2.09 22.65 6.47
CA PRO A 454 -1.65 23.41 5.31
C PRO A 454 -1.55 22.52 4.05
N THR A 455 -2.02 23.01 2.89
CA THR A 455 -2.03 22.24 1.63
C THR A 455 -0.66 21.67 1.25
N SER A 456 0.43 22.40 1.50
CA SER A 456 1.79 21.90 1.25
C SER A 456 2.19 20.75 2.19
N GLU A 457 1.75 20.80 3.44
CA GLU A 457 2.00 19.73 4.42
C GLU A 457 1.15 18.52 4.08
N LEU A 458 -0.11 18.72 3.70
CA LEU A 458 -1.01 17.66 3.25
C LEU A 458 -0.48 16.97 1.99
N LYS A 459 0.00 17.72 1.00
CA LYS A 459 0.66 17.16 -0.19
C LYS A 459 1.83 16.27 0.22
N ALA A 460 2.70 16.73 1.12
CA ALA A 460 3.84 15.93 1.59
C ALA A 460 3.42 14.65 2.32
N LEU A 461 2.31 14.66 3.07
CA LEU A 461 1.75 13.45 3.69
C LEU A 461 1.24 12.47 2.63
N TRP A 462 0.55 12.98 1.60
CA TRP A 462 0.05 12.17 0.48
C TRP A 462 1.15 11.69 -0.47
N ASP A 463 2.31 12.33 -0.48
CA ASP A 463 3.49 11.90 -1.23
C ASP A 463 4.38 10.93 -0.41
N THR A 464 4.07 10.71 0.87
CA THR A 464 4.82 9.76 1.71
C THR A 464 4.32 8.33 1.47
N ASN A 465 5.22 7.43 1.06
CA ASN A 465 4.96 6.00 0.93
C ASN A 465 5.14 5.24 2.25
N LEU A 466 4.58 4.03 2.35
CA LEU A 466 4.74 3.17 3.52
C LEU A 466 6.21 2.79 3.78
N SER A 467 7.03 2.63 2.74
CA SER A 467 8.48 2.43 2.85
C SER A 467 9.16 3.52 3.69
N GLU A 468 8.82 4.78 3.46
CA GLU A 468 9.38 5.90 4.21
C GLU A 468 8.93 5.91 5.67
N ILE A 469 7.66 5.57 5.94
CA ILE A 469 7.15 5.45 7.31
C ILE A 469 7.93 4.36 8.06
N ILE A 470 8.19 3.22 7.41
CA ILE A 470 8.99 2.12 8.00
C ILE A 470 10.42 2.60 8.28
N LEU A 471 11.10 3.24 7.32
CA LEU A 471 12.47 3.73 7.48
C LEU A 471 12.59 4.76 8.62
N ARG A 472 11.59 5.64 8.80
CA ARG A 472 11.59 6.64 9.88
C ARG A 472 11.43 6.03 11.28
N ASN A 473 10.94 4.79 11.38
CA ASN A 473 10.48 4.19 12.63
C ASN A 473 11.15 2.84 12.95
N THR A 474 12.17 2.45 12.20
CA THR A 474 12.95 1.22 12.36
C THR A 474 14.44 1.49 12.14
N ASP A 475 15.29 0.53 12.47
CA ASP A 475 16.74 0.59 12.17
C ASP A 475 17.06 0.02 10.76
N ILE A 476 16.06 -0.07 9.87
CA ILE A 476 16.29 -0.45 8.47
C ILE A 476 16.99 0.69 7.74
N GLY A 477 18.18 0.40 7.19
CA GLY A 477 18.94 1.39 6.42
C GLY A 477 18.37 1.67 5.03
N ALA A 478 17.76 0.66 4.41
CA ALA A 478 17.25 0.73 3.05
C ALA A 478 16.19 -0.35 2.77
N ILE A 479 15.10 0.04 2.11
CA ILE A 479 14.01 -0.82 1.64
C ILE A 479 13.54 -0.30 0.28
N GLN A 480 12.95 -1.16 -0.56
CA GLN A 480 12.44 -0.73 -1.84
C GLN A 480 11.33 0.31 -1.68
N LYS A 481 11.17 1.20 -2.65
CA LYS A 481 10.14 2.26 -2.59
C LYS A 481 8.73 1.67 -2.66
N ASP A 482 8.50 0.78 -3.62
CA ASP A 482 7.26 0.00 -3.78
C ASP A 482 7.35 -1.28 -2.96
N ILE A 483 6.95 -1.21 -1.69
CA ILE A 483 7.00 -2.37 -0.80
C ILE A 483 5.85 -3.34 -1.01
N PHE A 484 4.80 -2.96 -1.74
CA PHE A 484 3.66 -3.83 -2.01
C PHE A 484 3.92 -4.77 -3.19
N THR A 485 4.98 -4.56 -3.96
CA THR A 485 5.51 -5.55 -4.90
C THR A 485 6.75 -6.24 -4.32
N ALA A 486 6.79 -7.56 -4.39
CA ALA A 486 7.91 -8.36 -3.91
C ALA A 486 9.13 -8.15 -4.82
N MET A 487 10.31 -8.04 -4.19
CA MET A 487 11.59 -7.94 -4.90
C MET A 487 12.61 -8.90 -4.29
N ASP A 488 13.38 -9.58 -5.15
CA ASP A 488 14.52 -10.37 -4.72
C ASP A 488 15.59 -9.42 -4.13
N ARG A 489 16.10 -9.73 -2.94
CA ARG A 489 16.95 -8.79 -2.18
C ARG A 489 18.41 -9.22 -2.18
N ALA A 490 19.30 -8.28 -2.50
CA ALA A 490 20.73 -8.39 -2.24
C ALA A 490 21.26 -7.14 -1.51
N ALA A 491 22.04 -7.35 -0.46
CA ALA A 491 22.65 -6.29 0.34
C ALA A 491 24.16 -6.45 0.40
N GLY A 492 24.87 -5.34 0.21
CA GLY A 492 26.30 -5.18 0.38
C GLY A 492 26.69 -5.01 1.85
N THR A 493 27.98 -4.77 2.05
CA THR A 493 28.62 -4.55 3.33
C THR A 493 29.03 -3.08 3.46
N ILE A 494 29.86 -2.74 4.44
CA ILE A 494 30.41 -1.38 4.58
C ILE A 494 31.67 -1.14 3.73
N GLY A 495 31.96 -2.02 2.77
CA GLY A 495 33.12 -1.94 1.90
C GLY A 495 32.71 -2.02 0.43
N ASP A 496 33.69 -1.97 -0.47
CA ASP A 496 33.42 -2.00 -1.91
C ASP A 496 32.85 -3.36 -2.34
N ASP A 497 31.60 -3.36 -2.78
CA ASP A 497 30.84 -4.55 -3.15
C ASP A 497 30.47 -4.57 -4.64
N THR A 498 30.12 -5.77 -5.12
CA THR A 498 29.58 -5.96 -6.48
C THR A 498 28.34 -6.82 -6.37
N LEU A 499 27.19 -6.22 -6.69
CA LEU A 499 25.88 -6.83 -6.61
C LEU A 499 25.29 -6.92 -8.02
N GLU A 500 24.72 -8.06 -8.35
CA GLU A 500 23.99 -8.27 -9.59
C GLU A 500 22.62 -8.86 -9.26
N GLY A 501 21.57 -8.27 -9.84
CA GLY A 501 20.22 -8.81 -9.84
C GLY A 501 20.06 -9.95 -10.84
N GLY A 502 18.81 -10.41 -10.96
CA GLY A 502 18.39 -11.54 -11.74
C GLY A 502 17.67 -11.16 -13.03
N ALA A 503 16.53 -11.80 -13.26
CA ALA A 503 15.65 -11.51 -14.40
C ALA A 503 14.25 -11.08 -13.94
N GLY A 504 14.06 -11.01 -12.62
CA GLY A 504 12.84 -10.53 -11.96
C GLY A 504 13.10 -9.12 -11.42
N ARG A 505 12.19 -8.62 -10.58
CA ARG A 505 12.43 -7.35 -9.89
C ARG A 505 13.37 -7.58 -8.72
N ASP A 506 14.46 -6.83 -8.67
CA ASP A 506 15.48 -6.94 -7.64
C ASP A 506 15.61 -5.64 -6.83
N PHE A 507 15.84 -5.77 -5.53
CA PHE A 507 16.27 -4.71 -4.65
C PHE A 507 17.75 -4.90 -4.31
N LEU A 508 18.61 -3.99 -4.77
CA LEU A 508 20.06 -4.02 -4.53
C LEU A 508 20.47 -2.83 -3.65
N PHE A 509 21.12 -3.10 -2.52
CA PHE A 509 21.61 -2.06 -1.62
C PHE A 509 23.12 -2.17 -1.38
N GLY A 510 23.91 -1.18 -1.81
CA GLY A 510 25.37 -1.15 -1.66
C GLY A 510 25.84 -0.88 -0.22
N SER A 511 25.14 0.00 0.50
CA SER A 511 25.46 0.49 1.85
C SER A 511 26.59 1.53 1.90
N ASP A 512 27.76 1.25 2.47
CA ASP A 512 28.88 2.20 2.49
C ASP A 512 29.98 1.56 1.64
N GLY A 513 30.68 2.28 0.78
CA GLY A 513 31.68 1.67 -0.10
C GLY A 513 31.78 2.36 -1.45
N ALA A 514 32.64 1.88 -2.33
CA ALA A 514 32.54 2.20 -3.75
C ALA A 514 31.95 0.99 -4.48
N ASP A 515 30.64 0.98 -4.60
CA ASP A 515 29.89 -0.21 -4.99
C ASP A 515 29.56 -0.26 -6.48
N SER A 516 29.38 -1.46 -7.01
CA SER A 516 28.94 -1.72 -8.38
C SER A 516 27.66 -2.54 -8.36
N LEU A 517 26.53 -1.92 -8.70
CA LEU A 517 25.20 -2.53 -8.72
C LEU A 517 24.71 -2.64 -10.16
N ALA A 518 24.20 -3.81 -10.54
CA ALA A 518 23.57 -4.04 -11.85
C ALA A 518 22.24 -4.79 -11.70
N GLY A 519 21.12 -4.12 -12.03
CA GLY A 519 19.77 -4.67 -11.93
C GLY A 519 19.54 -5.87 -12.85
N ARG A 520 19.82 -5.66 -14.14
CA ARG A 520 19.81 -6.62 -15.28
C ARG A 520 18.52 -6.56 -16.07
N ALA A 521 17.51 -7.30 -15.69
CA ALA A 521 16.24 -7.35 -16.40
C ALA A 521 15.14 -7.44 -15.36
N GLY A 522 14.12 -6.60 -15.50
CA GLY A 522 13.10 -6.41 -14.48
C GLY A 522 13.04 -4.94 -14.11
N GLY A 523 11.98 -4.51 -13.41
CA GLY A 523 11.94 -3.16 -12.86
C GLY A 523 12.56 -3.16 -11.46
N ASP A 524 13.83 -2.81 -11.39
CA ASP A 524 14.70 -2.98 -10.22
C ASP A 524 14.79 -1.71 -9.36
N ASP A 525 15.11 -1.84 -8.07
CA ASP A 525 15.39 -0.73 -7.16
C ASP A 525 16.83 -0.84 -6.64
N LEU A 526 17.69 0.07 -7.09
CA LEU A 526 19.12 0.10 -6.82
C LEU A 526 19.47 1.29 -5.93
N GLN A 527 20.03 1.02 -4.76
CA GLN A 527 20.45 2.05 -3.80
C GLN A 527 21.95 1.92 -3.50
N GLY A 528 22.74 2.88 -3.95
CA GLY A 528 24.20 2.92 -3.77
C GLY A 528 24.60 3.11 -2.31
N GLY A 529 23.96 4.07 -1.64
CA GLY A 529 24.26 4.39 -0.24
C GLY A 529 25.37 5.44 -0.15
N ARG A 530 26.42 5.23 0.64
CA ARG A 530 27.54 6.18 0.74
C ARG A 530 28.73 5.69 -0.05
N GLY A 531 29.30 6.57 -0.86
CA GLY A 531 30.67 6.50 -1.31
C GLY A 531 30.80 6.83 -2.78
N LYS A 532 31.25 5.92 -3.62
CA LYS A 532 31.46 6.27 -5.04
C LYS A 532 30.98 5.15 -5.92
N ASP A 533 29.69 5.18 -6.18
CA ASP A 533 28.96 4.02 -6.64
C ASP A 533 28.75 4.06 -8.15
N THR A 534 28.54 2.88 -8.72
CA THR A 534 28.19 2.69 -10.13
C THR A 534 26.94 1.82 -10.18
N LEU A 535 25.83 2.42 -10.57
CA LEU A 535 24.52 1.79 -10.67
C LEU A 535 24.13 1.69 -12.16
N ALA A 536 23.66 0.51 -12.56
CA ALA A 536 23.12 0.26 -13.89
C ALA A 536 21.80 -0.53 -13.79
N GLY A 537 20.68 0.09 -14.14
CA GLY A 537 19.37 -0.58 -14.18
C GLY A 537 19.33 -1.67 -15.25
N ASN A 538 19.67 -1.28 -16.47
CA ASN A 538 19.75 -2.06 -17.71
C ASN A 538 18.43 -2.20 -18.46
N GLN A 539 17.55 -3.14 -18.11
CA GLN A 539 16.29 -3.37 -18.84
C GLN A 539 15.12 -3.38 -17.86
N GLY A 540 14.08 -2.62 -18.18
CA GLY A 540 12.89 -2.51 -17.34
C GLY A 540 12.82 -1.12 -16.72
N ASP A 541 11.68 -0.81 -16.12
CA ASP A 541 11.46 0.51 -15.52
C ASP A 541 12.13 0.51 -14.13
N ASP A 542 13.33 1.08 -14.03
CA ASP A 542 14.21 0.98 -12.87
C ASP A 542 14.15 2.23 -11.98
N CYS A 543 14.36 2.05 -10.68
CA CYS A 543 14.57 3.12 -9.71
C CYS A 543 16.01 3.09 -9.19
N LEU A 544 16.79 4.13 -9.44
CA LEU A 544 18.19 4.23 -9.02
C LEU A 544 18.37 5.41 -8.04
N ASP A 545 18.97 5.16 -6.88
CA ASP A 545 19.39 6.17 -5.90
C ASP A 545 20.91 6.05 -5.63
N GLY A 546 21.67 7.07 -6.01
CA GLY A 546 23.11 7.13 -5.81
C GLY A 546 23.51 7.36 -4.36
N GLY A 547 22.64 7.96 -3.56
CA GLY A 547 22.90 8.29 -2.17
C GLY A 547 23.94 9.40 -2.02
N ALA A 548 25.06 9.15 -1.35
CA ALA A 548 26.04 10.16 -1.01
C ALA A 548 27.41 9.83 -1.58
N GLY A 549 27.87 10.61 -2.55
CA GLY A 549 29.27 10.81 -2.82
C GLY A 549 29.58 11.24 -4.24
N ARG A 550 29.98 10.36 -5.16
CA ARG A 550 30.25 10.81 -6.53
C ARG A 550 29.96 9.72 -7.52
N ASP A 551 28.70 9.63 -7.88
CA ASP A 551 28.11 8.39 -8.35
C ASP A 551 27.95 8.41 -9.86
N ARG A 552 27.87 7.21 -10.44
CA ARG A 552 27.60 7.01 -11.86
C ARG A 552 26.35 6.17 -11.99
N LEU A 553 25.29 6.77 -12.51
CA LEU A 553 23.97 6.15 -12.63
C LEU A 553 23.60 6.07 -14.11
N ASN A 554 23.06 4.93 -14.52
CA ASN A 554 22.58 4.69 -15.87
C ASN A 554 21.31 3.83 -15.82
N GLY A 555 20.17 4.40 -16.19
CA GLY A 555 18.88 3.72 -16.23
C GLY A 555 18.90 2.58 -17.24
N GLY A 556 18.87 2.89 -18.53
CA GLY A 556 19.10 1.92 -19.60
C GLY A 556 17.98 1.86 -20.61
N PHE A 557 17.07 0.91 -20.48
CA PHE A 557 15.87 0.76 -21.30
C PHE A 557 14.69 0.68 -20.35
N GLY A 558 13.61 1.40 -20.61
CA GLY A 558 12.47 1.49 -19.70
C GLY A 558 12.28 2.93 -19.25
N GLU A 559 11.15 3.23 -18.62
CA GLU A 559 10.91 4.55 -18.03
C GLU A 559 11.55 4.59 -16.63
N ASP A 560 12.75 5.16 -16.53
CA ASP A 560 13.58 5.08 -15.32
C ASP A 560 13.41 6.30 -14.40
N PHE A 561 13.46 6.06 -13.09
CA PHE A 561 13.52 7.11 -12.05
C PHE A 561 14.90 7.13 -11.40
N ILE A 562 15.68 8.20 -11.62
CA ILE A 562 17.08 8.25 -11.18
C ILE A 562 17.35 9.48 -10.30
N PHE A 563 17.84 9.24 -9.09
CA PHE A 563 18.25 10.25 -8.13
C PHE A 563 19.75 10.17 -7.84
N GLY A 564 20.49 11.24 -8.11
CA GLY A 564 21.93 11.34 -7.86
C GLY A 564 22.28 11.43 -6.37
N GLY A 565 21.43 12.13 -5.60
CA GLY A 565 21.60 12.29 -4.16
C GLY A 565 22.51 13.47 -3.80
N THR A 566 23.59 13.25 -3.05
CA THR A 566 24.56 14.29 -2.74
C THR A 566 25.91 13.96 -3.35
N GLY A 567 26.51 14.87 -4.11
CA GLY A 567 27.75 14.50 -4.76
C GLY A 567 28.16 15.34 -5.94
N LYS A 568 28.76 14.68 -6.93
CA LYS A 568 29.06 15.24 -8.24
C LYS A 568 28.76 14.13 -9.23
N ASP A 569 27.50 13.99 -9.52
CA ASP A 569 26.98 12.74 -10.04
C ASP A 569 26.92 12.80 -11.56
N ASN A 570 26.98 11.62 -12.17
CA ASN A 570 26.89 11.46 -13.61
C ASN A 570 25.73 10.52 -13.91
N ILE A 571 24.62 11.13 -14.32
CA ILE A 571 23.33 10.49 -14.49
C ILE A 571 23.02 10.39 -15.97
N THR A 572 22.57 9.22 -16.39
CA THR A 572 22.12 8.94 -17.74
C THR A 572 20.79 8.21 -17.66
N GLY A 573 19.75 8.73 -18.31
CA GLY A 573 18.43 8.09 -18.43
C GLY A 573 18.55 6.84 -19.29
N GLY A 574 18.45 6.99 -20.61
CA GLY A 574 18.67 5.85 -21.49
C GLY A 574 17.84 5.88 -22.77
N GLN A 575 16.91 4.93 -22.86
CA GLN A 575 15.83 4.91 -23.83
C GLN A 575 14.53 5.13 -23.07
N ASP A 576 13.52 5.66 -23.77
CA ASP A 576 12.18 5.85 -23.24
C ASP A 576 12.16 7.03 -22.26
N ASN A 577 11.01 7.33 -21.64
CA ASN A 577 10.83 8.61 -20.96
C ASN A 577 11.34 8.52 -19.53
N ASP A 578 12.45 9.19 -19.24
CA ASP A 578 13.12 9.07 -17.95
C ASP A 578 12.88 10.29 -17.03
N SER A 579 12.92 10.09 -15.73
CA SER A 579 12.89 11.15 -14.70
C SER A 579 14.20 11.17 -13.91
N LEU A 580 14.97 12.25 -14.05
CA LEU A 580 16.32 12.39 -13.50
C LEU A 580 16.37 13.56 -12.52
N SER A 581 16.99 13.38 -11.37
CA SER A 581 17.30 14.46 -10.43
C SER A 581 18.74 14.37 -9.94
N GLY A 582 19.51 15.46 -10.08
CA GLY A 582 20.90 15.58 -9.63
C GLY A 582 21.03 15.63 -8.11
N GLY A 583 20.14 16.40 -7.47
CA GLY A 583 20.10 16.53 -6.02
C GLY A 583 21.03 17.64 -5.54
N ARG A 584 22.00 17.33 -4.68
CA ARG A 584 22.97 18.32 -4.19
C ARG A 584 24.32 18.04 -4.81
N GLY A 585 24.79 18.89 -5.70
CA GLY A 585 26.08 18.60 -6.30
C GLY A 585 26.45 19.55 -7.42
N MET A 586 27.50 19.21 -8.16
CA MET A 586 27.70 19.82 -9.47
C MET A 586 27.56 18.71 -10.48
N ASP A 587 26.34 18.43 -10.88
CA ASP A 587 25.94 17.17 -11.47
C ASP A 587 25.95 17.26 -13.01
N ARG A 588 25.89 16.09 -13.65
CA ARG A 588 25.79 15.98 -15.10
C ARG A 588 24.66 15.02 -15.42
N LEU A 589 23.59 15.55 -15.99
CA LEU A 589 22.39 14.79 -16.35
C LEU A 589 22.29 14.69 -17.87
N SER A 590 21.91 13.51 -18.36
CA SER A 590 21.68 13.23 -19.77
C SER A 590 20.47 12.32 -19.93
N GLY A 591 19.34 12.83 -20.43
CA GLY A 591 18.14 12.00 -20.68
C GLY A 591 18.35 10.98 -21.81
N ASN A 592 19.05 11.41 -22.86
CA ASN A 592 19.33 10.69 -24.11
C ASN A 592 18.17 10.57 -25.09
N LYS A 593 17.25 9.64 -24.92
CA LYS A 593 16.21 9.36 -25.92
C LYS A 593 14.90 9.11 -25.19
N GLY A 594 13.89 9.87 -25.54
CA GLY A 594 12.62 9.86 -24.84
C GLY A 594 12.21 11.29 -24.59
N ASN A 595 11.02 11.48 -24.05
CA ASN A 595 10.61 12.78 -23.54
C ASN A 595 10.97 12.81 -22.07
N ASP A 596 12.17 13.28 -21.77
CA ASP A 596 12.78 13.14 -20.45
C ASP A 596 12.47 14.33 -19.55
N THR A 597 12.40 14.12 -18.24
CA THR A 597 12.29 15.18 -17.23
C THR A 597 13.57 15.22 -16.39
N LEU A 598 14.31 16.33 -16.42
CA LEU A 598 15.58 16.50 -15.72
C LEU A 598 15.51 17.68 -14.74
N ASP A 599 15.91 17.46 -13.49
CA ASP A 599 16.11 18.48 -12.46
C ASP A 599 17.56 18.48 -11.96
N GLY A 600 18.30 19.58 -12.16
CA GLY A 600 19.67 19.73 -11.68
C GLY A 600 19.76 19.72 -10.16
N GLY A 601 18.81 20.37 -9.48
CA GLY A 601 18.77 20.48 -8.03
C GLY A 601 19.53 21.69 -7.49
N LEU A 602 20.56 21.47 -6.68
CA LEU A 602 21.35 22.54 -6.04
C LEU A 602 22.78 22.57 -6.56
N HIS A 603 23.30 23.79 -6.68
CA HIS A 603 24.58 24.22 -7.26
C HIS A 603 24.61 24.13 -8.78
N ALA A 604 25.81 24.24 -9.38
CA ALA A 604 25.97 24.46 -10.81
C ALA A 604 26.04 23.12 -11.57
N ASP A 605 25.01 22.84 -12.34
CA ASP A 605 24.77 21.58 -13.02
C ASP A 605 24.98 21.67 -14.53
N THR A 606 25.05 20.51 -15.19
CA THR A 606 25.06 20.44 -16.65
C THR A 606 23.97 19.47 -17.11
N LEU A 607 22.98 19.98 -17.82
CA LEU A 607 21.84 19.21 -18.31
C LEU A 607 21.91 19.04 -19.83
N THR A 608 21.53 17.87 -20.32
CA THR A 608 21.31 17.58 -21.73
C THR A 608 20.06 16.71 -21.81
N GLY A 609 18.96 17.22 -22.36
CA GLY A 609 17.75 16.42 -22.55
C GLY A 609 18.05 15.23 -23.45
N GLY A 610 18.16 15.46 -24.76
CA GLY A 610 18.52 14.37 -25.65
C GLY A 610 17.81 14.51 -26.97
N THR A 611 17.17 13.43 -27.41
CA THR A 611 16.19 13.45 -28.48
C THR A 611 14.83 13.13 -27.91
N GLY A 612 13.79 13.77 -28.43
CA GLY A 612 12.46 13.79 -27.82
C GLY A 612 12.20 15.18 -27.25
N ASP A 613 11.00 15.39 -26.74
CA ASP A 613 10.57 16.69 -26.23
C ASP A 613 10.82 16.71 -24.72
N ASP A 614 11.93 17.30 -24.30
CA ASP A 614 12.43 17.20 -22.92
C ASP A 614 12.00 18.38 -22.03
N LEU A 615 11.82 18.13 -20.74
CA LEU A 615 11.57 19.13 -19.71
C LEU A 615 12.81 19.26 -18.80
N LEU A 616 13.40 20.46 -18.73
CA LEU A 616 14.64 20.72 -18.01
C LEU A 616 14.45 21.80 -16.94
N THR A 617 14.83 21.50 -15.71
CA THR A 617 14.89 22.43 -14.58
C THR A 617 16.33 22.50 -14.10
N GLY A 618 16.94 23.69 -14.12
CA GLY A 618 18.32 23.88 -13.66
C GLY A 618 18.42 23.78 -12.14
N GLY A 619 17.44 24.37 -11.44
CA GLY A 619 17.42 24.48 -10.00
C GLY A 619 18.19 25.70 -9.50
N ALA A 620 18.83 25.58 -8.34
CA ALA A 620 19.55 26.68 -7.71
C ALA A 620 21.03 26.63 -8.09
N GLY A 621 21.47 27.40 -9.07
CA GLY A 621 22.80 27.21 -9.60
C GLY A 621 23.18 28.26 -10.62
N GLY A 622 24.35 28.09 -11.23
CA GLY A 622 24.62 28.70 -12.52
C GLY A 622 24.77 27.57 -13.51
N ASP A 623 23.67 27.23 -14.15
CA ASP A 623 23.47 25.94 -14.78
C ASP A 623 23.77 25.99 -16.27
N CYS A 624 24.24 24.87 -16.81
CA CYS A 624 24.60 24.77 -18.22
C CYS A 624 23.67 23.81 -18.97
N PHE A 625 22.81 24.36 -19.82
CA PHE A 625 21.94 23.61 -20.71
C PHE A 625 22.65 23.36 -22.04
N LEU A 626 23.04 22.11 -22.29
CA LEU A 626 23.84 21.71 -23.43
C LEU A 626 22.98 21.08 -24.53
N PHE A 627 22.87 21.77 -25.66
CA PHE A 627 22.20 21.27 -26.85
C PHE A 627 23.22 20.83 -27.91
N ARG A 628 22.92 19.73 -28.61
CA ARG A 628 23.74 19.24 -29.73
C ARG A 628 22.97 19.41 -31.03
N THR A 629 23.60 20.02 -32.04
CA THR A 629 22.93 20.37 -33.33
C THR A 629 22.47 19.18 -34.19
N ARG A 630 22.57 17.94 -33.68
CA ARG A 630 22.12 16.72 -34.35
C ARG A 630 20.96 16.04 -33.62
N HIS A 631 20.51 16.61 -32.50
CA HIS A 631 19.38 16.11 -31.74
C HIS A 631 18.07 16.56 -32.39
N HIS A 632 16.98 15.91 -32.00
CA HIS A 632 15.62 16.15 -32.52
C HIS A 632 14.69 16.31 -31.33
N GLY A 633 13.79 17.29 -31.34
CA GLY A 633 12.90 17.54 -30.20
C GLY A 633 12.60 19.01 -29.96
N ASP A 634 11.46 19.27 -29.31
CA ASP A 634 11.06 20.57 -28.81
C ASP A 634 11.17 20.60 -27.28
N ASP A 635 12.32 21.07 -26.78
CA ASP A 635 12.66 21.06 -25.37
C ASP A 635 12.12 22.30 -24.64
N THR A 636 11.93 22.20 -23.33
CA THR A 636 11.48 23.29 -22.47
C THR A 636 12.39 23.44 -21.24
N ILE A 637 12.84 24.65 -20.95
CA ILE A 637 13.54 25.01 -19.71
C ILE A 637 12.61 25.84 -18.84
N THR A 638 12.33 25.37 -17.62
CA THR A 638 11.27 25.89 -16.75
C THR A 638 11.69 27.04 -15.84
N ASP A 639 12.99 27.21 -15.58
CA ASP A 639 13.50 28.11 -14.52
C ASP A 639 14.78 28.87 -14.87
N PHE A 640 15.07 29.05 -16.17
CA PHE A 640 16.31 29.69 -16.64
C PHE A 640 16.57 31.06 -15.96
N GLU A 641 17.70 31.22 -15.27
CA GLU A 641 18.10 32.46 -14.61
C GLU A 641 19.05 33.30 -15.49
N LEU A 642 18.52 34.41 -16.03
CA LEU A 642 19.28 35.36 -16.87
C LEU A 642 20.53 35.90 -16.16
N GLY A 643 21.67 35.91 -16.86
CA GLY A 643 22.95 36.38 -16.34
C GLY A 643 23.65 35.42 -15.37
N LEU A 644 23.04 34.26 -15.08
CA LEU A 644 23.58 33.21 -14.24
C LEU A 644 23.72 31.89 -15.00
N ASP A 645 22.67 31.47 -15.71
CA ASP A 645 22.65 30.25 -16.50
C ASP A 645 23.24 30.43 -17.90
N GLU A 646 23.71 29.32 -18.48
CA GLU A 646 24.34 29.26 -19.79
C GLU A 646 23.66 28.26 -20.72
N ILE A 647 23.26 28.71 -21.92
CA ILE A 647 22.88 27.83 -23.03
C ILE A 647 24.09 27.62 -23.94
N LYS A 648 24.45 26.35 -24.16
CA LYS A 648 25.57 25.96 -25.01
C LYS A 648 25.13 25.09 -26.16
N VAL A 649 25.40 25.51 -27.39
CA VAL A 649 25.05 24.74 -28.59
C VAL A 649 26.30 24.17 -29.24
N THR A 650 26.38 22.84 -29.33
CA THR A 650 27.58 22.15 -29.83
C THR A 650 27.30 21.33 -31.09
N GLY A 651 28.25 21.37 -32.03
CA GLY A 651 28.18 20.60 -33.29
C GLY A 651 28.16 21.49 -34.54
N PRO A 652 28.15 20.88 -35.74
CA PRO A 652 28.09 21.63 -36.98
C PRO A 652 26.71 22.29 -37.12
N MET A 653 26.66 23.63 -37.09
CA MET A 653 25.48 24.40 -37.44
C MET A 653 25.16 24.22 -38.93
N ARG A 654 24.06 23.52 -39.25
CA ARG A 654 23.61 23.31 -40.64
C ARG A 654 22.51 24.28 -41.07
N HIS A 655 21.87 24.92 -40.10
CA HIS A 655 20.81 25.93 -40.26
C HIS A 655 21.15 27.17 -39.42
N SER A 656 20.55 28.31 -39.77
CA SER A 656 20.64 29.52 -38.95
C SER A 656 19.71 29.42 -37.76
N LEU A 657 20.18 29.78 -36.57
CA LEU A 657 19.35 29.84 -35.38
C LEU A 657 18.37 31.03 -35.47
N SER A 658 17.10 30.79 -35.23
CA SER A 658 16.08 31.81 -35.02
C SER A 658 15.76 31.96 -33.54
N ILE A 659 15.42 33.18 -33.14
CA ILE A 659 14.96 33.53 -31.79
C ILE A 659 13.64 34.28 -31.96
N GLU A 660 12.59 33.84 -31.28
CA GLU A 660 11.26 34.45 -31.35
C GLU A 660 10.53 34.39 -30.01
N ASP A 661 9.74 35.43 -29.71
CA ASP A 661 8.79 35.39 -28.60
C ASP A 661 7.61 34.51 -29.00
N THR A 662 7.19 33.63 -28.07
CA THR A 662 6.05 32.73 -28.24
C THR A 662 5.10 32.85 -27.05
N GLU A 663 3.92 32.24 -27.17
CA GLU A 663 3.04 32.08 -26.02
C GLU A 663 3.71 31.10 -25.03
N GLY A 664 4.07 31.60 -23.84
CA GLY A 664 4.78 30.83 -22.80
C GLY A 664 6.26 31.20 -22.61
N GLY A 665 6.90 31.91 -23.54
CA GLY A 665 8.30 32.34 -23.35
C GLY A 665 9.11 32.56 -24.62
N LEU A 666 10.44 32.52 -24.49
CA LEU A 666 11.41 32.81 -25.54
C LEU A 666 11.88 31.52 -26.22
N LYS A 667 11.63 31.39 -27.52
CA LYS A 667 11.98 30.18 -28.29
C LYS A 667 13.24 30.37 -29.11
N PHE A 668 14.18 29.45 -28.98
CA PHE A 668 15.33 29.27 -29.87
C PHE A 668 15.10 28.05 -30.74
N SER A 669 15.36 28.14 -32.05
CA SER A 669 15.16 26.99 -32.96
C SER A 669 16.10 27.04 -34.15
N ASP A 670 16.43 25.86 -34.70
CA ASP A 670 17.09 25.75 -36.01
C ASP A 670 16.10 25.75 -37.18
N GLY A 671 14.79 25.83 -36.89
CA GLY A 671 13.69 25.86 -37.84
C GLY A 671 13.42 24.53 -38.55
N ALA A 672 14.03 23.42 -38.10
CA ALA A 672 13.90 22.13 -38.78
C ALA A 672 13.85 20.92 -37.84
N ASN A 673 14.79 20.82 -36.90
CA ASN A 673 15.06 19.59 -36.16
C ASN A 673 14.89 19.75 -34.65
N TRP A 674 15.24 20.91 -34.10
CA TRP A 674 15.16 21.12 -32.66
C TRP A 674 14.73 22.54 -32.31
N SER A 675 14.12 22.65 -31.14
CA SER A 675 13.90 23.94 -30.49
C SER A 675 14.02 23.82 -28.98
N VAL A 676 14.26 24.96 -28.33
CA VAL A 676 14.17 25.09 -26.87
C VAL A 676 13.34 26.31 -26.55
N LEU A 677 12.34 26.14 -25.69
CA LEU A 677 11.56 27.20 -25.08
C LEU A 677 12.15 27.52 -23.69
N LEU A 678 12.41 28.79 -23.42
CA LEU A 678 12.66 29.26 -22.06
C LEU A 678 11.34 29.81 -21.50
N GLU A 679 10.76 29.13 -20.52
CA GLU A 679 9.50 29.55 -19.92
C GLU A 679 9.64 30.92 -19.22
N ASP A 680 8.59 31.74 -19.34
CA ASP A 680 8.46 33.04 -18.67
C ASP A 680 9.57 34.07 -18.95
N ILE A 681 10.44 33.82 -19.95
CA ILE A 681 11.43 34.78 -20.44
C ILE A 681 10.93 35.43 -21.73
N SER A 682 11.07 36.75 -21.84
CA SER A 682 10.86 37.46 -23.10
C SER A 682 12.18 37.79 -23.81
N MET A 683 12.11 38.01 -25.13
CA MET A 683 13.21 38.52 -25.93
C MET A 683 13.74 39.86 -25.39
N GLY A 684 12.86 40.67 -24.81
CA GLY A 684 13.23 41.95 -24.18
C GLY A 684 14.09 41.76 -22.92
N ASP A 685 13.83 40.73 -22.13
CA ASP A 685 14.59 40.40 -20.93
C ASP A 685 15.98 39.86 -21.31
N TRP A 686 16.01 38.93 -22.27
CA TRP A 686 17.26 38.36 -22.81
C TRP A 686 18.25 39.42 -23.32
N PHE A 687 17.78 40.41 -24.09
CA PHE A 687 18.69 41.46 -24.59
C PHE A 687 19.13 42.44 -23.50
N GLN A 688 18.35 42.60 -22.42
CA GLN A 688 18.70 43.47 -21.30
C GLN A 688 19.71 42.83 -20.35
N SER A 689 19.65 41.51 -20.16
CA SER A 689 20.62 40.79 -19.32
C SER A 689 22.02 40.84 -19.90
N GLY A 690 22.13 40.91 -21.23
CA GLY A 690 23.41 40.86 -21.95
C GLY A 690 23.89 39.44 -22.21
N ASP A 691 23.03 38.45 -22.01
CA ASP A 691 23.32 37.04 -22.30
C ASP A 691 23.55 36.82 -23.80
N SER A 692 24.37 35.81 -24.09
CA SER A 692 24.69 35.42 -25.45
C SER A 692 24.75 33.92 -25.59
N LEU A 693 24.29 33.43 -26.73
CA LEU A 693 24.32 32.02 -27.08
C LEU A 693 25.72 31.64 -27.62
N PHE A 694 26.35 30.62 -27.03
CA PHE A 694 27.75 30.24 -27.29
C PHE A 694 27.93 28.92 -28.04
#